data_AF-A0A8E2AWE2-F1
#
_entry.id   AF-A0A8E2AWE2-F1
#
_cell.length_a   1.000
_cell.length_b   1.000
_cell.length_c   1.000
_cell.angle_alpha   90.00
_cell.angle_beta   90.00
_cell.angle_gamma   90.00
#
_symmetry.space_group_name_H-M   'P 1'
#
loop_
_entity.id
_entity.type
_entity.pdbx_description
1 polymer ?
#
loop_
_entity_poly.entity_id
_entity_poly.type
_entity_poly.pdbx_seq_one_letter_code
_entity_poly.pdbx_strand_id
1 'polypeptide(L)'
;MSAQSAAAAASSAAPAWRQFTFFDVVPVKDIHDLGSSPEVFKKTPEISTITSSSAGPLVADIHGSVYLLNRDFEVVKSWIAHTGGRVTHMAERKGILVTLGEEDSARHPFLKVWELENIDRKTGAPTLLRSTKVQSGNRPHPVSTIALSATLAYLAIGLGDGTVLLYRHFDQSIYSGSTSLTALPKPRIIHESPTEPITGLGFKEPGEDSPNIYLFIVTTNHVLSYQASGKGHGGTPAIVDEVGCGLHCATMDWRAKDMVVARDEAIYICGIDGRGACYAYEGPKTMVHTHLNYMVIVSPPFSPSASAASATVRNFVAKSNGNNTEITKVTVFDLENKIVAYSGTFTEGVREVISAWGQIYVLSNDGKLDCLEEKPMSTKLDMLYRKSQYLLALNLAKTQGLDEASIAEVHKQYGDHLYTKADYDGAMQQFVKTIGYVQASYVIRKFLDAQRIHNLVTYLQELHSMGLANSDHTTLLLNTYTKLKDVARLDSFIKREARRAPDGEKDELPFDLDTAIRVCRQAGYFEHASYLAKKYERHEDYLRIQIEDAGNYKDALMYLRRLGTEAAEASLARYGRAMLDNLPEETTQLLIDICTSLAPLTIDADDQRSPARQGSIGGPSYLSYLALNRSAQPSTSEPAPPSSASMITARPGDPASARGSIHDTSRTSTPPPAPAAAATATAASAAPARPRRRPSPRQYFAHFVDHRPQFVRFLETVALRRWGQGVDTAPDSVTIEQDPGADEQSELRDQAAVWNTLLELYLPQPDAIGVNGAAPGEDKALQLLQRGDLPYDPTHALLLCSTRAHIAGLILLWERLGMHEDVVRFWMERARAGDERASDEVVKALAKYGDERPGLYPLVLRFLTSDAALLARHTNDLRRILEEVRERGIMPPVTVVQVLSRNDVTSIGLVKDWLMTRIAQSRDEIDTDQRLINSYRAETQTKLRQIEELSDPDRPHVFHVTQCAACQGQLDLPSVHFMCNHSYHQRCLGDHDTECPQCARQHGVLREIRRNNARLADQHDVFLSEVREGGFGALAAGFGRGLLNVSRAEDISA
;
A
#
# COMPACT_ATOMS: atom_id res chain seq x y z
N MET A 1 -16.92 51.87 47.19
CA MET A 1 -16.09 50.84 46.52
C MET A 1 -14.63 51.12 46.82
N SER A 2 -14.18 50.68 47.99
CA SER A 2 -12.79 50.67 48.46
C SER A 2 -12.80 49.88 49.78
N ALA A 3 -11.64 49.31 50.16
CA ALA A 3 -11.44 48.43 51.31
C ALA A 3 -12.15 47.05 51.25
N GLN A 4 -11.41 46.02 50.76
CA GLN A 4 -11.26 44.70 51.40
C GLN A 4 -10.33 43.78 50.56
N SER A 5 -9.04 43.80 50.84
CA SER A 5 -8.09 42.74 50.41
C SER A 5 -6.79 42.71 51.24
N ALA A 6 -6.79 43.27 52.45
CA ALA A 6 -5.65 43.27 53.38
C ALA A 6 -5.86 42.25 54.50
N ALA A 7 -5.93 40.95 54.16
CA ALA A 7 -6.00 39.86 55.14
C ALA A 7 -5.68 38.48 54.51
N ALA A 8 -4.40 38.12 54.35
CA ALA A 8 -3.92 36.72 54.27
C ALA A 8 -2.38 36.62 54.20
N ALA A 9 -1.64 37.35 55.03
CA ALA A 9 -0.21 37.08 55.23
C ALA A 9 -0.02 35.87 56.16
N ALA A 10 -0.56 34.72 55.76
CA ALA A 10 -0.25 33.44 56.39
C ALA A 10 1.07 32.92 55.80
N SER A 11 2.00 32.52 56.66
CA SER A 11 3.30 31.98 56.28
C SER A 11 3.15 30.66 55.53
N SER A 12 3.02 30.72 54.20
CA SER A 12 3.11 29.56 53.34
C SER A 12 4.57 29.06 53.34
N ALA A 13 4.82 28.00 54.11
CA ALA A 13 6.08 27.27 54.01
C ALA A 13 6.33 26.92 52.54
N ALA A 14 7.53 27.24 52.04
CA ALA A 14 7.88 26.99 50.64
C ALA A 14 7.65 25.50 50.28
N PRO A 15 7.15 25.20 49.08
CA PRO A 15 6.81 23.82 48.70
C PRO A 15 8.04 22.93 48.84
N ALA A 16 7.97 21.99 49.79
CA ALA A 16 9.12 21.18 50.17
C ALA A 16 9.62 20.35 48.97
N TRP A 17 10.90 20.51 48.63
CA TRP A 17 11.55 19.75 47.58
C TRP A 17 11.38 18.25 47.80
N ARG A 18 10.97 17.53 46.75
CA ARG A 18 10.78 16.10 46.81
C ARG A 18 12.14 15.41 46.64
N GLN A 19 12.58 14.73 47.69
CA GLN A 19 13.87 14.02 47.71
C GLN A 19 13.73 12.58 47.20
N PHE A 20 14.61 12.23 46.28
CA PHE A 20 14.85 10.89 45.77
C PHE A 20 16.34 10.53 45.95
N THR A 21 16.68 9.28 45.67
CA THR A 21 18.04 8.73 45.73
C THR A 21 18.36 8.08 44.39
N PHE A 22 18.39 8.91 43.35
CA PHE A 22 18.68 8.54 41.97
C PHE A 22 20.17 8.30 41.71
N PHE A 23 21.03 8.69 42.63
CA PHE A 23 22.45 8.39 42.62
C PHE A 23 22.80 7.45 43.78
N ASP A 24 23.72 6.52 43.54
CA ASP A 24 24.42 5.76 44.58
C ASP A 24 25.87 6.26 44.70
N VAL A 25 26.47 6.12 45.88
CA VAL A 25 27.84 6.57 46.14
C VAL A 25 28.79 5.38 46.01
N VAL A 26 29.75 5.48 45.09
CA VAL A 26 30.78 4.47 44.86
C VAL A 26 32.15 5.11 45.05
N PRO A 27 32.92 4.75 46.10
CA PRO A 27 34.26 5.30 46.27
C PRO A 27 35.18 4.82 45.15
N VAL A 28 35.83 5.75 44.46
CA VAL A 28 36.80 5.46 43.40
C VAL A 28 38.08 4.93 44.02
N LYS A 29 38.59 3.84 43.47
CA LYS A 29 39.76 3.11 43.95
C LYS A 29 40.85 3.12 42.88
N ASP A 30 42.09 3.09 43.32
CA ASP A 30 43.25 2.90 42.43
C ASP A 30 43.21 1.48 41.82
N ILE A 31 43.63 1.35 40.54
CA ILE A 31 43.82 0.04 39.89
C ILE A 31 44.89 -0.77 40.63
N HIS A 32 45.96 -0.10 41.07
CA HIS A 32 47.13 -0.74 41.67
C HIS A 32 46.94 -1.05 43.16
N ASP A 33 46.06 -0.32 43.84
CA ASP A 33 45.68 -0.57 45.23
C ASP A 33 44.18 -0.30 45.46
N LEU A 34 43.41 -1.37 45.39
CA LEU A 34 41.96 -1.42 45.65
C LEU A 34 41.54 -0.97 47.07
N GLY A 35 42.50 -0.71 47.97
CA GLY A 35 42.28 -0.13 49.30
C GLY A 35 42.44 1.39 49.35
N SER A 36 43.02 2.03 48.34
CA SER A 36 43.36 3.46 48.33
C SER A 36 42.67 4.24 47.20
N SER A 37 42.57 5.57 47.36
CA SER A 37 42.19 6.48 46.28
C SER A 37 43.34 6.65 45.28
N PRO A 38 43.09 7.14 44.04
CA PRO A 38 44.14 7.29 43.03
C PRO A 38 45.30 8.20 43.48
N GLU A 39 46.53 7.84 43.14
CA GLU A 39 47.77 8.49 43.62
C GLU A 39 47.76 10.03 43.52
N VAL A 40 47.27 10.58 42.40
CA VAL A 40 47.17 12.03 42.14
C VAL A 40 46.37 12.76 43.22
N PHE A 41 45.34 12.13 43.78
CA PHE A 41 44.48 12.73 44.81
C PHE A 41 44.96 12.49 46.24
N LYS A 42 45.93 11.60 46.47
CA LYS A 42 46.51 11.38 47.82
C LYS A 42 47.20 12.65 48.38
N LYS A 43 47.56 13.58 47.49
CA LYS A 43 48.18 14.86 47.83
C LYS A 43 47.28 16.06 47.55
N THR A 44 46.06 16.06 48.08
CA THR A 44 45.12 17.18 47.91
C THR A 44 45.67 18.60 48.17
N PRO A 45 46.55 18.90 49.16
CA PRO A 45 47.01 20.28 49.35
C PRO A 45 47.87 20.81 48.19
N GLU A 46 48.49 19.93 47.39
CA GLU A 46 49.27 20.30 46.20
C GLU A 46 48.36 20.64 44.99
N ILE A 47 47.08 20.25 44.99
CA ILE A 47 46.16 20.53 43.87
C ILE A 47 45.66 21.98 43.90
N SER A 48 45.89 22.75 42.84
CA SER A 48 45.48 24.17 42.77
C SER A 48 44.08 24.37 42.16
N THR A 49 43.73 23.66 41.08
CA THR A 49 42.42 23.71 40.41
C THR A 49 42.21 22.47 39.54
N ILE A 50 40.97 22.02 39.41
CA ILE A 50 40.58 20.94 38.51
C ILE A 50 39.61 21.47 37.46
N THR A 51 39.75 21.03 36.20
CA THR A 51 38.75 21.31 35.17
C THR A 51 38.43 20.05 34.38
N SER A 52 37.16 19.87 34.03
CA SER A 52 36.76 18.82 33.09
C SER A 52 37.10 19.25 31.67
N SER A 53 37.78 18.39 30.92
CA SER A 53 38.06 18.61 29.49
C SER A 53 37.46 17.51 28.61
N SER A 54 37.37 17.80 27.31
CA SER A 54 36.99 16.87 26.25
C SER A 54 37.82 15.56 26.24
N ALA A 55 39.07 15.60 26.72
CA ALA A 55 39.96 14.43 26.78
C ALA A 55 39.93 13.66 28.13
N GLY A 56 39.34 14.25 29.18
CA GLY A 56 39.40 13.76 30.57
C GLY A 56 39.53 14.90 31.58
N PRO A 57 39.49 14.63 32.90
CA PRO A 57 39.75 15.66 33.89
C PRO A 57 41.22 16.08 33.87
N LEU A 58 41.43 17.40 33.93
CA LEU A 58 42.72 18.06 34.05
C LEU A 58 42.91 18.54 35.50
N VAL A 59 43.99 18.10 36.13
CA VAL A 59 44.36 18.50 37.50
C VAL A 59 45.61 19.37 37.43
N ALA A 60 45.58 20.57 38.01
CA ALA A 60 46.76 21.42 38.14
C ALA A 60 47.34 21.42 39.56
N ASP A 61 48.64 21.59 39.63
CA ASP A 61 49.46 21.62 40.85
C ASP A 61 49.84 23.08 41.20
N ILE A 62 50.01 23.36 42.50
CA ILE A 62 50.64 24.60 43.01
C ILE A 62 52.03 24.84 42.41
N HIS A 63 52.74 23.80 41.98
CA HIS A 63 54.04 23.89 41.32
C HIS A 63 53.97 24.25 39.82
N GLY A 64 52.77 24.40 39.25
CA GLY A 64 52.57 24.83 37.86
C GLY A 64 52.49 23.70 36.84
N SER A 65 52.56 22.45 37.30
CA SER A 65 52.31 21.25 36.50
C SER A 65 50.82 21.07 36.23
N VAL A 66 50.50 20.52 35.05
CA VAL A 66 49.14 20.09 34.67
C VAL A 66 49.19 18.62 34.27
N TYR A 67 48.23 17.85 34.80
CA TYR A 67 48.06 16.42 34.60
C TYR A 67 46.74 16.15 33.88
N LEU A 68 46.78 15.41 32.77
CA LEU A 68 45.60 14.87 32.09
C LEU A 68 45.37 13.44 32.54
N LEU A 69 44.18 13.12 33.05
CA LEU A 69 43.85 11.80 33.59
C LEU A 69 43.01 10.97 32.62
N ASN A 70 43.23 9.64 32.61
CA ASN A 70 42.35 8.67 31.92
C ASN A 70 41.10 8.37 32.77
N ARG A 71 40.23 7.49 32.25
CA ARG A 71 38.98 7.07 32.92
C ARG A 71 39.21 6.44 34.30
N ASP A 72 40.39 5.86 34.50
CA ASP A 72 40.79 5.16 35.71
C ASP A 72 41.66 6.05 36.64
N PHE A 73 41.69 7.36 36.34
CA PHE A 73 42.41 8.43 37.05
C PHE A 73 43.94 8.33 37.08
N GLU A 74 44.54 7.57 36.17
CA GLU A 74 45.99 7.55 35.94
C GLU A 74 46.42 8.73 35.05
N VAL A 75 47.66 9.20 35.23
CA VAL A 75 48.23 10.32 34.46
C VAL A 75 48.62 9.87 33.05
N VAL A 76 47.92 10.34 32.03
CA VAL A 76 48.21 10.11 30.61
C VAL A 76 49.27 11.09 30.09
N LYS A 77 49.17 12.36 30.49
CA LYS A 77 50.09 13.42 30.11
C LYS A 77 50.38 14.30 31.32
N SER A 78 51.63 14.70 31.49
CA SER A 78 52.07 15.67 32.49
C SER A 78 53.01 16.70 31.85
N TRP A 79 52.76 17.99 32.04
CA TRP A 79 53.64 19.05 31.57
C TRP A 79 53.64 20.25 32.51
N ILE A 80 54.71 21.04 32.47
CA ILE A 80 54.82 22.28 33.24
C ILE A 80 54.14 23.40 32.43
N ALA A 81 52.99 23.86 32.88
CA ALA A 81 52.27 24.96 32.25
C ALA A 81 52.88 26.32 32.66
N HIS A 82 53.21 26.50 33.94
CA HIS A 82 53.80 27.72 34.48
C HIS A 82 55.08 27.39 35.27
N THR A 83 56.20 28.03 34.93
CA THR A 83 57.50 27.66 35.47
C THR A 83 57.75 28.37 36.79
N GLY A 84 57.78 27.63 37.91
CA GLY A 84 57.94 28.24 39.24
C GLY A 84 56.77 29.17 39.55
N GLY A 85 55.56 28.62 39.55
CA GLY A 85 54.34 29.42 39.63
C GLY A 85 53.08 28.57 39.63
N ARG A 86 52.03 29.02 40.30
CA ARG A 86 50.78 28.27 40.45
C ARG A 86 49.83 28.49 39.28
N VAL A 87 49.14 27.43 38.84
CA VAL A 87 47.97 27.57 37.96
C VAL A 87 46.79 28.01 38.82
N THR A 88 46.17 29.14 38.50
CA THR A 88 45.04 29.72 39.24
C THR A 88 43.69 29.32 38.65
N HIS A 89 43.58 29.28 37.32
CA HIS A 89 42.34 28.94 36.61
C HIS A 89 42.67 28.15 35.34
N MET A 90 41.79 27.21 34.99
CA MET A 90 41.85 26.46 33.74
C MET A 90 40.49 26.43 33.06
N ALA A 91 40.47 26.58 31.72
CA ALA A 91 39.27 26.39 30.91
C ALA A 91 39.63 25.73 29.57
N GLU A 92 38.97 24.63 29.23
CA GLU A 92 39.15 23.93 27.95
C GLU A 92 37.87 23.98 27.10
N ARG A 93 38.03 24.17 25.79
CA ARG A 93 36.99 23.93 24.77
C ARG A 93 37.65 23.44 23.48
N LYS A 94 37.08 22.41 22.84
CA LYS A 94 37.50 21.88 21.53
C LYS A 94 39.00 21.52 21.44
N GLY A 95 39.53 20.84 22.46
CA GLY A 95 40.95 20.43 22.51
C GLY A 95 41.92 21.57 22.81
N ILE A 96 41.44 22.81 22.99
CA ILE A 96 42.25 23.97 23.34
C ILE A 96 42.05 24.30 24.81
N LEU A 97 43.13 24.15 25.57
CA LEU A 97 43.21 24.47 27.00
C LEU A 97 43.81 25.86 27.17
N VAL A 98 43.11 26.70 27.93
CA VAL A 98 43.60 27.99 28.41
C VAL A 98 43.97 27.87 29.89
N THR A 99 45.23 28.13 30.21
CA THR A 99 45.73 28.20 31.60
C THR A 99 46.03 29.64 31.98
N LEU A 100 45.61 30.03 33.19
CA LEU A 100 46.00 31.28 33.83
C LEU A 100 46.81 30.97 35.07
N GLY A 101 48.01 31.53 35.17
CA GLY A 101 48.93 31.28 36.29
C GLY A 101 49.75 32.51 36.67
N GLU A 102 50.19 32.52 37.92
CA GLU A 102 51.16 33.49 38.44
C GLU A 102 52.54 32.84 38.37
N GLU A 103 53.52 33.51 37.75
CA GLU A 103 54.91 33.02 37.63
C GLU A 103 55.83 33.91 38.47
N ASP A 104 56.74 33.33 39.25
CA ASP A 104 57.67 34.06 40.13
C ASP A 104 58.52 35.11 39.36
N SER A 105 58.70 34.91 38.05
CA SER A 105 59.42 35.81 37.16
C SER A 105 58.64 37.07 36.73
N ALA A 106 57.35 37.20 37.04
CA ALA A 106 56.52 38.33 36.59
C ALA A 106 55.44 38.75 37.59
N ARG A 107 55.27 40.07 37.76
CA ARG A 107 54.22 40.65 38.63
C ARG A 107 52.80 40.55 38.09
N HIS A 108 52.60 40.12 36.84
CA HIS A 108 51.28 40.02 36.21
C HIS A 108 50.98 38.57 35.85
N PRO A 109 49.73 38.10 36.00
CA PRO A 109 49.36 36.74 35.62
C PRO A 109 49.55 36.51 34.11
N PHE A 110 49.97 35.30 33.75
CA PHE A 110 50.17 34.87 32.39
C PHE A 110 48.99 34.03 31.90
N LEU A 111 48.51 34.38 30.70
CA LEU A 111 47.60 33.60 29.89
C LEU A 111 48.41 32.74 28.92
N LYS A 112 48.28 31.42 29.01
CA LYS A 112 48.86 30.47 28.05
C LYS A 112 47.76 29.63 27.40
N VAL A 113 47.92 29.37 26.11
CA VAL A 113 46.96 28.63 25.28
C VAL A 113 47.66 27.42 24.70
N TRP A 114 47.14 26.24 25.01
CA TRP A 114 47.71 24.94 24.67
C TRP A 114 46.73 24.17 23.80
N GLU A 115 47.24 23.42 22.83
CA GLU A 115 46.47 22.48 22.03
C GLU A 115 46.80 21.06 22.50
N LEU A 116 45.78 20.32 22.96
CA LEU A 116 45.95 19.04 23.64
C LEU A 116 46.15 17.85 22.68
N GLU A 117 45.76 18.01 21.42
CA GLU A 117 45.84 16.97 20.38
C GLU A 117 47.26 16.82 19.83
N ASN A 118 47.90 17.93 19.47
CA ASN A 118 49.26 17.94 18.93
C ASN A 118 50.31 17.89 20.06
N ILE A 119 51.33 17.06 19.88
CA ILE A 119 52.41 16.85 20.84
C ILE A 119 53.73 17.34 20.24
N ASP A 120 54.47 18.17 20.98
CA ASP A 120 55.83 18.52 20.60
C ASP A 120 56.78 17.33 20.86
N ARG A 121 57.42 16.85 19.80
CA ARG A 121 58.35 15.71 19.81
C ARG A 121 59.58 15.91 20.71
N LYS A 122 59.89 17.14 21.12
CA LYS A 122 61.06 17.44 21.98
C LYS A 122 60.75 17.44 23.47
N THR A 123 59.51 17.76 23.84
CA THR A 123 59.12 17.99 25.25
C THR A 123 58.10 16.97 25.74
N GLY A 124 57.41 16.25 24.86
CA GLY A 124 56.28 15.37 25.22
C GLY A 124 55.04 16.14 25.68
N ALA A 125 55.10 17.47 25.69
CA ALA A 125 54.04 18.36 26.13
C ALA A 125 53.06 18.68 24.97
N PRO A 126 51.81 19.08 25.29
CA PRO A 126 50.92 19.69 24.30
C PRO A 126 51.52 20.95 23.68
N THR A 127 51.16 21.24 22.43
CA THR A 127 51.69 22.40 21.69
C THR A 127 51.26 23.71 22.33
N LEU A 128 52.23 24.52 22.78
CA LEU A 128 51.98 25.90 23.23
C LEU A 128 51.71 26.78 22.01
N LEU A 129 50.45 27.19 21.84
CA LEU A 129 50.02 28.06 20.73
C LEU A 129 50.35 29.53 21.02
N ARG A 130 49.97 30.02 22.21
CA ARG A 130 50.10 31.43 22.58
C ARG A 130 50.46 31.61 24.06
N SER A 131 51.18 32.69 24.38
CA SER A 131 51.55 33.13 25.73
C SER A 131 51.51 34.65 25.79
N THR A 132 50.82 35.24 26.77
CA THR A 132 50.68 36.70 26.92
C THR A 132 50.43 37.08 28.38
N LYS A 133 50.94 38.24 28.80
CA LYS A 133 50.69 38.80 30.15
C LYS A 133 49.31 39.45 30.18
N VAL A 134 48.49 39.12 31.17
CA VAL A 134 47.20 39.78 31.41
C VAL A 134 47.48 41.10 32.13
N GLN A 135 47.27 42.22 31.42
CA GLN A 135 47.51 43.55 31.94
C GLN A 135 46.19 44.33 31.99
N SER A 136 45.84 44.82 33.18
CA SER A 136 44.84 45.88 33.39
C SER A 136 45.49 46.98 34.21
N GLY A 137 45.49 48.21 33.68
CA GLY A 137 46.12 49.36 34.34
C GLY A 137 47.60 49.16 34.73
N ASN A 138 48.03 49.92 35.73
CA ASN A 138 49.41 49.95 36.24
C ASN A 138 49.65 49.05 37.46
N ARG A 139 48.60 48.43 38.01
CA ARG A 139 48.68 47.55 39.20
C ARG A 139 48.26 46.14 38.81
N PRO A 140 48.95 45.09 39.27
CA PRO A 140 48.49 43.73 39.08
C PRO A 140 47.37 43.41 40.08
N HIS A 141 46.28 42.84 39.58
CA HIS A 141 45.18 42.31 40.39
C HIS A 141 45.01 40.82 40.07
N PRO A 142 44.66 39.97 41.06
CA PRO A 142 44.47 38.55 40.83
C PRO A 142 43.27 38.30 39.92
N VAL A 143 43.34 37.23 39.12
CA VAL A 143 42.20 36.75 38.33
C VAL A 143 41.19 36.08 39.27
N SER A 144 39.94 36.52 39.23
CA SER A 144 38.87 35.90 40.00
C SER A 144 38.14 34.80 39.22
N THR A 145 37.92 34.97 37.91
CA THR A 145 37.19 34.02 37.06
C THR A 145 37.63 34.11 35.59
N ILE A 146 37.35 33.04 34.83
CA ILE A 146 37.55 32.94 33.38
C ILE A 146 36.29 32.36 32.72
N ALA A 147 35.96 32.83 31.52
CA ALA A 147 34.95 32.20 30.67
C ALA A 147 35.42 32.11 29.21
N LEU A 148 35.09 30.99 28.55
CA LEU A 148 35.34 30.75 27.13
C LEU A 148 34.02 30.49 26.40
N SER A 149 33.83 31.11 25.24
CA SER A 149 32.72 30.78 24.34
C SER A 149 32.94 29.40 23.69
N ALA A 150 31.86 28.66 23.44
CA ALA A 150 31.87 27.36 22.77
C ALA A 150 32.41 27.45 21.32
N THR A 151 32.31 28.62 20.69
CA THR A 151 32.89 28.88 19.36
C THR A 151 34.39 29.18 19.41
N LEU A 152 34.97 29.41 20.60
CA LEU A 152 36.29 30.01 20.83
C LEU A 152 36.45 31.45 20.29
N ALA A 153 35.39 32.10 19.79
CA ALA A 153 35.50 33.47 19.28
C ALA A 153 35.76 34.52 20.39
N TYR A 154 35.38 34.21 21.64
CA TYR A 154 35.47 35.11 22.78
C TYR A 154 36.08 34.43 24.01
N LEU A 155 36.96 35.16 24.70
CA LEU A 155 37.55 34.83 26.01
C LEU A 155 37.33 36.02 26.94
N ALA A 156 36.71 35.80 28.09
CA ALA A 156 36.53 36.80 29.14
C ALA A 156 37.34 36.43 30.39
N ILE A 157 38.01 37.41 30.99
CA ILE A 157 38.79 37.27 32.22
C ILE A 157 38.28 38.32 33.22
N GLY A 158 37.86 37.88 34.39
CA GLY A 158 37.45 38.72 35.51
C GLY A 158 38.60 38.92 36.48
N LEU A 159 38.82 40.17 36.91
CA LEU A 159 39.83 40.53 37.90
C LEU A 159 39.17 40.86 39.25
N GLY A 160 39.92 40.68 40.34
CA GLY A 160 39.48 41.06 41.69
C GLY A 160 39.19 42.56 41.88
N ASP A 161 39.56 43.41 40.92
CA ASP A 161 39.31 44.87 40.88
C ASP A 161 37.98 45.25 40.21
N GLY A 162 37.09 44.28 39.95
CA GLY A 162 35.83 44.50 39.23
C GLY A 162 35.99 44.81 37.73
N THR A 163 37.21 44.68 37.18
CA THR A 163 37.45 44.84 35.75
C THR A 163 37.25 43.52 34.99
N VAL A 164 36.42 43.53 33.94
CA VAL A 164 36.32 42.41 32.98
C VAL A 164 37.05 42.76 31.68
N LEU A 165 38.02 41.91 31.32
CA LEU A 165 38.75 41.95 30.06
C LEU A 165 38.13 40.97 29.04
N LEU A 166 37.76 41.46 27.86
CA LEU A 166 37.24 40.67 26.76
C LEU A 166 38.22 40.63 25.59
N TYR A 167 38.66 39.43 25.24
CA TYR A 167 39.35 39.13 23.98
C TYR A 167 38.30 38.72 22.93
N ARG A 168 38.41 39.29 21.72
CA ARG A 168 37.54 39.00 20.56
C ARG A 168 38.37 38.40 19.43
N HIS A 169 37.75 37.56 18.60
CA HIS A 169 38.41 36.83 17.52
C HIS A 169 39.56 35.95 18.02
N PHE A 170 39.34 35.33 19.19
CA PHE A 170 40.34 34.49 19.85
C PHE A 170 40.63 33.22 19.03
N ASP A 171 39.59 32.61 18.44
CA ASP A 171 39.65 31.60 17.38
C ASP A 171 40.59 31.99 16.23
N GLN A 172 40.39 33.15 15.62
CA GLN A 172 41.21 33.63 14.51
C GLN A 172 42.67 33.79 14.93
N SER A 173 42.92 34.26 16.16
CA SER A 173 44.28 34.42 16.69
C SER A 173 44.99 33.10 16.99
N ILE A 174 44.24 32.03 17.28
CA ILE A 174 44.75 30.67 17.48
C ILE A 174 45.12 30.04 16.13
N TYR A 175 44.17 29.99 15.19
CA TYR A 175 44.34 29.31 13.91
C TYR A 175 45.11 30.14 12.85
N SER A 176 45.40 31.42 13.12
CA SER A 176 46.32 32.20 12.29
C SER A 176 47.73 31.60 12.30
N GLY A 177 48.29 31.35 11.11
CA GLY A 177 49.64 30.82 10.89
C GLY A 177 50.80 31.76 11.28
N SER A 178 50.60 32.67 12.23
CA SER A 178 51.68 33.45 12.83
C SER A 178 52.52 32.58 13.74
N THR A 179 53.83 32.57 13.53
CA THR A 179 54.81 31.82 14.32
C THR A 179 55.18 32.50 15.64
N SER A 180 54.61 33.68 15.95
CA SER A 180 54.88 34.39 17.19
C SER A 180 53.93 33.98 18.31
N LEU A 181 54.50 33.45 19.40
CA LEU A 181 53.75 33.04 20.59
C LEU A 181 53.01 34.20 21.28
N THR A 182 53.37 35.46 21.03
CA THR A 182 52.74 36.64 21.66
C THR A 182 51.62 37.27 20.81
N ALA A 183 51.22 36.65 19.69
CA ALA A 183 50.23 37.19 18.77
C ALA A 183 48.78 36.92 19.22
N LEU A 184 48.36 37.53 20.33
CA LEU A 184 46.97 37.57 20.80
C LEU A 184 46.29 38.93 20.55
N PRO A 185 44.96 38.99 20.40
CA PRO A 185 44.21 40.24 20.26
C PRO A 185 44.40 41.12 21.51
N LYS A 186 44.39 42.45 21.34
CA LYS A 186 44.40 43.37 22.49
C LYS A 186 43.08 43.22 23.27
N PRO A 187 43.11 43.00 24.60
CA PRO A 187 41.88 42.92 25.39
C PRO A 187 41.15 44.26 25.41
N ARG A 188 39.82 44.21 25.38
CA ARG A 188 38.95 45.37 25.62
C ARG A 188 38.36 45.27 27.02
N ILE A 189 38.47 46.35 27.79
CA ILE A 189 37.71 46.51 29.05
C ILE A 189 36.23 46.71 28.67
N ILE A 190 35.34 45.91 29.29
CA ILE A 190 33.88 45.96 29.03
C ILE A 190 33.06 46.32 30.27
N HIS A 191 33.63 46.11 31.46
CA HIS A 191 33.07 46.51 32.75
C HIS A 191 34.22 46.84 33.68
N GLU A 192 34.03 47.85 34.53
CA GLU A 192 35.00 48.34 35.51
C GLU A 192 34.21 48.86 36.72
N SER A 193 34.30 48.16 37.85
CA SER A 193 33.64 48.51 39.11
C SER A 193 34.62 48.39 40.28
N PRO A 194 35.33 49.48 40.65
CA PRO A 194 36.44 49.41 41.62
C PRO A 194 36.03 49.06 43.06
N THR A 195 34.73 48.87 43.31
CA THR A 195 34.16 48.50 44.61
C THR A 195 33.72 47.04 44.69
N GLU A 196 33.67 46.29 43.57
CA GLU A 196 33.03 44.97 43.52
C GLU A 196 33.87 43.93 42.76
N PRO A 197 34.39 42.89 43.43
CA PRO A 197 35.07 41.82 42.72
C PRO A 197 34.07 41.02 41.87
N ILE A 198 34.50 40.62 40.67
CA ILE A 198 33.73 39.71 39.80
C ILE A 198 33.79 38.30 40.39
N THR A 199 32.63 37.71 40.68
CA THR A 199 32.48 36.39 41.31
C THR A 199 32.07 35.29 40.34
N GLY A 200 31.55 35.65 39.15
CA GLY A 200 31.15 34.73 38.09
C GLY A 200 31.19 35.35 36.70
N LEU A 201 31.53 34.55 35.68
CA LEU A 201 31.45 34.90 34.27
C LEU A 201 30.85 33.73 33.47
N GLY A 202 30.04 34.02 32.45
CA GLY A 202 29.44 32.98 31.62
C GLY A 202 28.95 33.50 30.27
N PHE A 203 29.29 32.81 29.18
CA PHE A 203 28.79 33.16 27.84
C PHE A 203 27.46 32.46 27.55
N LYS A 204 26.46 33.26 27.14
CA LYS A 204 25.26 32.79 26.45
C LYS A 204 25.56 32.65 24.97
N GLU A 205 25.53 31.41 24.49
CA GLU A 205 25.73 31.08 23.07
C GLU A 205 24.47 31.39 22.24
N PRO A 206 24.60 31.61 20.92
CA PRO A 206 23.46 31.96 20.08
C PRO A 206 22.52 30.75 19.95
N GLY A 207 21.21 31.00 20.09
CA GLY A 207 20.17 29.99 19.98
C GLY A 207 18.95 30.51 19.21
N GLU A 208 17.93 29.67 19.06
CA GLU A 208 16.68 30.00 18.33
C GLU A 208 16.02 31.30 18.84
N ASP A 209 16.08 31.53 20.16
CA ASP A 209 15.50 32.70 20.83
C ASP A 209 16.30 34.00 20.62
N SER A 210 17.61 33.90 20.37
CA SER A 210 18.50 35.07 20.26
C SER A 210 19.79 34.76 19.45
N PRO A 211 20.04 35.44 18.31
CA PRO A 211 21.21 35.18 17.46
C PRO A 211 22.51 35.85 17.95
N ASN A 212 22.46 36.62 19.03
CA ASN A 212 23.60 37.35 19.58
C ASN A 212 24.21 36.59 20.76
N ILE A 213 25.55 36.64 20.88
CA ILE A 213 26.26 36.18 22.08
C ILE A 213 26.17 37.25 23.15
N TYR A 214 25.82 36.85 24.37
CA TYR A 214 25.85 37.68 25.58
C TYR A 214 26.87 37.11 26.56
N LEU A 215 27.47 37.99 27.37
CA LEU A 215 28.29 37.63 28.52
C LEU A 215 27.55 38.05 29.78
N PHE A 216 27.28 37.10 30.66
CA PHE A 216 26.87 37.37 32.03
C PHE A 216 28.10 37.69 32.89
N ILE A 217 27.99 38.76 33.66
CA ILE A 217 28.99 39.21 34.62
C ILE A 217 28.31 39.24 35.98
N VAL A 218 28.78 38.44 36.92
CA VAL A 218 28.27 38.40 38.29
C VAL A 218 29.31 39.00 39.21
N THR A 219 28.92 39.99 40.00
CA THR A 219 29.70 40.55 41.11
C THR A 219 29.10 40.09 42.44
N THR A 220 29.64 40.60 43.55
CA THR A 220 29.05 40.40 44.88
C THR A 220 27.64 41.01 45.00
N ASN A 221 27.38 42.14 44.32
CA ASN A 221 26.13 42.88 44.44
C ASN A 221 25.25 42.85 43.19
N HIS A 222 25.77 42.55 41.99
CA HIS A 222 24.99 42.68 40.76
C HIS A 222 25.16 41.50 39.80
N VAL A 223 24.10 41.19 39.05
CA VAL A 223 24.16 40.35 37.86
C VAL A 223 23.95 41.26 36.65
N LEU A 224 24.88 41.26 35.71
CA LEU A 224 24.87 42.10 34.52
C LEU A 224 24.88 41.24 33.25
N SER A 225 24.20 41.70 32.20
CA SER A 225 24.28 41.13 30.85
C SER A 225 24.97 42.11 29.88
N TYR A 226 25.97 41.62 29.15
CA TYR A 226 26.71 42.40 28.15
C TYR A 226 26.58 41.77 26.78
N GLN A 227 26.10 42.53 25.79
CA GLN A 227 25.99 42.06 24.41
C GLN A 227 27.36 42.06 23.71
N ALA A 228 27.91 40.87 23.47
CA ALA A 228 29.24 40.71 22.86
C ALA A 228 29.20 40.80 21.32
N SER A 229 28.09 40.37 20.69
CA SER A 229 27.92 40.28 19.23
C SER A 229 26.67 40.99 18.71
N GLY A 230 26.63 41.31 17.41
CA GLY A 230 25.47 41.89 16.71
C GLY A 230 25.36 43.42 16.77
N LYS A 231 24.22 43.97 16.33
CA LYS A 231 23.91 45.41 16.46
C LYS A 231 23.64 45.71 17.94
N GLY A 232 24.51 46.49 18.58
CA GLY A 232 24.53 46.70 20.04
C GLY A 232 25.87 46.38 20.71
N HIS A 233 26.81 45.75 20.00
CA HIS A 233 28.12 45.40 20.53
C HIS A 233 28.87 46.62 21.10
N GLY A 234 29.25 46.55 22.38
CA GLY A 234 30.07 47.60 23.02
C GLY A 234 29.32 48.77 23.67
N GLY A 235 28.00 48.65 23.89
CA GLY A 235 27.31 49.42 24.93
C GLY A 235 27.75 49.03 26.35
N THR A 236 27.25 49.71 27.37
CA THR A 236 27.46 49.31 28.78
C THR A 236 26.67 48.05 29.12
N PRO A 237 27.14 47.19 30.06
CA PRO A 237 26.34 46.07 30.56
C PRO A 237 25.01 46.55 31.16
N ALA A 238 23.93 45.80 30.91
CA ALA A 238 22.62 46.02 31.51
C ALA A 238 22.52 45.27 32.86
N ILE A 239 21.81 45.84 33.83
CA ILE A 239 21.58 45.20 35.13
C ILE A 239 20.40 44.23 35.01
N VAL A 240 20.62 42.97 35.37
CA VAL A 240 19.66 41.86 35.31
C VAL A 240 19.09 41.53 36.69
N ASP A 241 19.92 41.63 37.72
CA ASP A 241 19.54 41.44 39.13
C ASP A 241 20.35 42.42 40.00
N GLU A 242 19.67 43.07 40.96
CA GLU A 242 20.25 44.05 41.89
C GLU A 242 21.01 43.40 43.06
N VAL A 243 21.04 42.06 43.14
CA VAL A 243 21.81 41.31 44.13
C VAL A 243 22.67 40.25 43.44
N GLY A 244 23.93 40.10 43.85
CA GLY A 244 24.90 39.18 43.24
C GLY A 244 25.00 37.84 43.97
N CYS A 245 26.20 37.27 43.99
CA CYS A 245 26.55 36.12 44.84
C CYS A 245 28.04 36.07 45.17
N GLY A 246 28.42 35.23 46.13
CA GLY A 246 29.81 34.92 46.45
C GLY A 246 30.53 34.15 45.32
N LEU A 247 31.85 34.01 45.46
CA LEU A 247 32.69 33.20 44.58
C LEU A 247 32.18 31.75 44.49
N HIS A 248 32.30 31.15 43.32
CA HIS A 248 31.85 29.78 43.00
C HIS A 248 30.34 29.50 43.17
N CYS A 249 29.52 30.50 43.52
CA CYS A 249 28.07 30.36 43.66
C CYS A 249 27.28 30.73 42.39
N ALA A 250 28.01 30.93 41.29
CA ALA A 250 27.51 31.38 39.99
C ALA A 250 28.05 30.45 38.89
N THR A 251 27.17 29.86 38.07
CA THR A 251 27.52 29.01 36.92
C THR A 251 26.51 29.16 35.78
N MET A 252 26.91 28.87 34.55
CA MET A 252 25.97 28.76 33.43
C MET A 252 25.16 27.47 33.54
N ASP A 253 23.89 27.52 33.09
CA ASP A 253 23.10 26.32 32.80
C ASP A 253 23.80 25.42 31.75
N TRP A 254 23.49 24.12 31.76
CA TRP A 254 24.11 23.13 30.87
C TRP A 254 23.84 23.38 29.39
N ARG A 255 22.72 24.04 29.05
CA ARG A 255 22.41 24.49 27.69
C ARG A 255 23.13 25.80 27.30
N ALA A 256 23.95 26.36 28.21
CA ALA A 256 24.56 27.68 28.11
C ALA A 256 23.58 28.81 27.76
N LYS A 257 22.30 28.68 28.17
CA LYS A 257 21.27 29.68 27.90
C LYS A 257 21.22 30.76 28.98
N ASP A 258 21.12 30.38 30.25
CA ASP A 258 20.87 31.33 31.34
C ASP A 258 21.88 31.14 32.48
N MET A 259 22.07 32.20 33.27
CA MET A 259 23.03 32.21 34.38
C MET A 259 22.36 31.76 35.66
N VAL A 260 22.89 30.73 36.32
CA VAL A 260 22.39 30.23 37.60
C VAL A 260 23.19 30.86 38.74
N VAL A 261 22.48 31.56 39.63
CA VAL A 261 23.04 32.31 40.76
C VAL A 261 22.40 31.76 42.04
N ALA A 262 23.18 31.05 42.85
CA ALA A 262 22.69 30.52 44.12
C ALA A 262 23.07 31.45 45.28
N ARG A 263 22.07 31.79 46.10
CA ARG A 263 22.21 32.56 47.34
C ARG A 263 21.70 31.72 48.50
N ASP A 264 21.98 32.13 49.73
CA ASP A 264 21.62 31.36 50.93
C ASP A 264 20.10 31.09 51.04
N GLU A 265 19.26 31.99 50.55
CA GLU A 265 17.79 31.87 50.50
C GLU A 265 17.24 30.99 49.35
N ALA A 266 17.83 31.09 48.15
CA ALA A 266 17.24 30.56 46.93
C ALA A 266 18.25 30.44 45.76
N ILE A 267 17.84 29.69 44.75
CA ILE A 267 18.51 29.55 43.46
C ILE A 267 17.77 30.42 42.44
N TYR A 268 18.48 31.33 41.77
CA TYR A 268 17.95 32.21 40.75
C TYR A 268 18.49 31.85 39.37
N ILE A 269 17.62 31.77 38.38
CA ILE A 269 17.98 31.67 36.96
C ILE A 269 17.81 33.06 36.35
N CYS A 270 18.89 33.64 35.87
CA CYS A 270 18.96 34.99 35.31
C CYS A 270 19.06 34.93 33.78
N GLY A 271 18.07 35.52 33.10
CA GLY A 271 18.04 35.65 31.63
C GLY A 271 18.70 36.95 31.16
N ILE A 272 18.64 37.25 29.86
CA ILE A 272 19.28 38.45 29.28
C ILE A 272 18.65 39.74 29.82
N ASP A 273 17.32 39.77 29.87
CA ASP A 273 16.51 40.97 30.12
C ASP A 273 16.01 41.10 31.57
N GLY A 274 16.32 40.13 32.45
CA GLY A 274 15.92 40.15 33.85
C GLY A 274 15.98 38.79 34.55
N ARG A 275 15.61 38.80 35.84
CA ARG A 275 15.42 37.60 36.67
C ARG A 275 14.34 36.69 36.10
N GLY A 276 14.70 35.44 35.83
CA GLY A 276 13.81 34.35 35.44
C GLY A 276 13.32 33.54 36.64
N ALA A 277 13.39 32.20 36.56
CA ALA A 277 12.86 31.31 37.59
C ALA A 277 13.61 31.44 38.93
N CYS A 278 12.87 31.42 40.03
CA CYS A 278 13.39 31.38 41.40
C CYS A 278 12.95 30.08 42.08
N TYR A 279 13.90 29.39 42.72
CA TYR A 279 13.64 28.20 43.52
C TYR A 279 14.13 28.39 44.95
N ALA A 280 13.21 28.49 45.91
CA ALA A 280 13.54 28.60 47.32
C ALA A 280 14.29 27.34 47.81
N TYR A 281 15.51 27.51 48.32
CA TYR A 281 16.30 26.44 48.92
C TYR A 281 17.23 27.06 49.96
N GLU A 282 16.76 27.06 51.20
CA GLU A 282 17.41 27.74 52.32
C GLU A 282 18.63 26.96 52.85
N GLY A 283 19.71 27.68 53.13
CA GLY A 283 20.94 27.19 53.74
C GLY A 283 22.18 27.74 53.04
N PRO A 284 23.31 27.89 53.76
CA PRO A 284 24.52 28.50 53.20
C PRO A 284 25.13 27.64 52.09
N LYS A 285 25.75 28.29 51.10
CA LYS A 285 26.27 27.66 49.88
C LYS A 285 27.72 28.05 49.64
N THR A 286 28.57 27.10 49.27
CA THR A 286 30.00 27.35 48.97
C THR A 286 30.34 27.20 47.49
N MET A 287 29.67 26.28 46.79
CA MET A 287 29.93 25.98 45.39
C MET A 287 28.66 25.51 44.69
N VAL A 288 28.49 25.92 43.44
CA VAL A 288 27.49 25.43 42.50
C VAL A 288 28.22 24.87 41.27
N HIS A 289 27.82 23.70 40.82
CA HIS A 289 28.36 23.06 39.61
C HIS A 289 27.22 22.51 38.76
N THR A 290 27.29 22.68 37.44
CA THR A 290 26.29 22.14 36.50
C THR A 290 26.84 20.90 35.80
N HIS A 291 26.08 19.80 35.85
CA HIS A 291 26.39 18.51 35.24
C HIS A 291 25.17 18.01 34.48
N LEU A 292 25.19 18.11 33.15
CA LEU A 292 24.02 17.79 32.31
C LEU A 292 22.77 18.51 32.86
N ASN A 293 21.60 17.86 32.89
CA ASN A 293 20.37 18.43 33.46
C ASN A 293 20.41 18.66 34.98
N TYR A 294 21.47 18.26 35.69
CA TYR A 294 21.60 18.38 37.13
C TYR A 294 22.44 19.60 37.55
N MET A 295 22.04 20.20 38.68
CA MET A 295 22.82 21.20 39.39
C MET A 295 23.24 20.65 40.75
N VAL A 296 24.54 20.63 41.01
CA VAL A 296 25.13 20.24 42.29
C VAL A 296 25.36 21.50 43.13
N ILE A 297 24.87 21.48 44.36
CA ILE A 297 25.17 22.49 45.39
C ILE A 297 25.93 21.82 46.53
N VAL A 298 27.04 22.43 46.91
CA VAL A 298 27.82 22.11 48.10
C VAL A 298 27.53 23.15 49.18
N SER A 299 27.25 22.69 50.41
CA SER A 299 27.18 23.56 51.59
C SER A 299 28.56 23.69 52.26
N PRO A 300 28.83 24.74 53.05
CA PRO A 300 30.03 24.80 53.87
C PRO A 300 30.08 23.64 54.88
N PRO A 301 31.26 23.35 55.46
CA PRO A 301 31.37 22.50 56.63
C PRO A 301 30.54 23.07 57.79
N PHE A 302 29.72 22.24 58.43
CA PHE A 302 29.00 22.60 59.65
C PHE A 302 28.88 21.41 60.60
N SER A 303 28.74 21.68 61.90
CA SER A 303 28.50 20.65 62.90
C SER A 303 27.07 20.09 62.77
N PRO A 304 26.90 18.77 62.54
CA PRO A 304 25.58 18.21 62.27
C PRO A 304 24.71 18.18 63.53
N SER A 305 23.50 18.73 63.45
CA SER A 305 22.53 18.74 64.56
C SER A 305 21.34 17.81 64.32
N ALA A 306 20.86 17.15 65.39
CA ALA A 306 19.60 16.42 65.40
C ALA A 306 18.38 17.32 65.14
N SER A 307 18.49 18.64 65.36
CA SER A 307 17.45 19.64 65.05
C SER A 307 17.52 20.19 63.61
N ALA A 308 18.45 19.71 62.77
CA ALA A 308 18.64 20.24 61.43
C ALA A 308 17.42 20.00 60.51
N ALA A 309 17.05 21.01 59.71
CA ALA A 309 15.92 20.95 58.79
C ALA A 309 16.03 19.80 57.76
N SER A 310 17.26 19.45 57.34
CA SER A 310 17.49 18.40 56.35
C SER A 310 17.40 16.99 56.97
N ALA A 311 16.57 16.13 56.37
CA ALA A 311 16.45 14.73 56.76
C ALA A 311 17.77 13.94 56.64
N THR A 312 18.60 14.22 55.62
CA THR A 312 19.91 13.58 55.45
C THR A 312 20.83 13.84 56.64
N VAL A 313 20.89 15.07 57.14
CA VAL A 313 21.71 15.44 58.31
C VAL A 313 21.25 14.73 59.57
N ARG A 314 19.93 14.70 59.82
CA ARG A 314 19.35 13.96 60.96
C ARG A 314 19.63 12.46 60.89
N ASN A 315 19.55 11.87 59.70
CA ASN A 315 19.89 10.47 59.46
C ASN A 315 21.39 10.18 59.64
N PHE A 316 22.28 11.15 59.35
CA PHE A 316 23.71 11.02 59.61
C PHE A 316 24.00 11.02 61.12
N VAL A 317 23.45 11.98 61.88
CA VAL A 317 23.60 12.05 63.35
C VAL A 317 23.07 10.77 64.02
N ALA A 318 21.94 10.24 63.55
CA ALA A 318 21.38 8.98 64.05
C ALA A 318 22.24 7.73 63.74
N LYS A 319 23.18 7.82 62.80
CA LYS A 319 24.11 6.74 62.43
C LYS A 319 25.53 6.90 63.01
N SER A 320 25.98 8.13 63.26
CA SER A 320 27.38 8.40 63.64
C SER A 320 27.70 8.28 65.13
N ASN A 321 26.70 7.97 65.98
CA ASN A 321 26.85 7.72 67.41
C ASN A 321 27.71 8.75 68.19
N GLY A 322 27.61 10.03 67.82
CA GLY A 322 28.14 11.15 68.62
C GLY A 322 29.54 11.65 68.28
N ASN A 323 30.15 11.22 67.18
CA ASN A 323 31.36 11.88 66.67
C ASN A 323 31.00 13.28 66.11
N ASN A 324 31.53 14.33 66.75
CA ASN A 324 31.41 15.73 66.32
C ASN A 324 32.36 16.07 65.16
N THR A 325 32.33 15.30 64.08
CA THR A 325 33.00 15.67 62.81
C THR A 325 32.15 16.73 62.11
N GLU A 326 32.77 17.80 61.62
CA GLU A 326 32.09 18.72 60.69
C GLU A 326 31.68 17.96 59.43
N ILE A 327 30.54 18.30 58.83
CA ILE A 327 30.09 17.69 57.59
C ILE A 327 29.84 18.73 56.51
N THR A 328 30.15 18.37 55.27
CA THR A 328 29.64 19.07 54.08
C THR A 328 28.49 18.27 53.49
N LYS A 329 27.38 18.95 53.21
CA LYS A 329 26.23 18.35 52.54
C LYS A 329 26.33 18.67 51.04
N VAL A 330 26.29 17.63 50.21
CA VAL A 330 26.19 17.76 48.75
C VAL A 330 24.76 17.43 48.34
N THR A 331 24.18 18.26 47.50
CA THR A 331 22.81 18.13 47.00
C THR A 331 22.77 18.25 45.49
N VAL A 332 22.21 17.25 44.81
CA VAL A 332 22.02 17.22 43.37
C VAL A 332 20.55 17.52 43.08
N PHE A 333 20.31 18.60 42.37
CA PHE A 333 18.99 19.10 41.97
C PHE A 333 18.74 18.82 40.49
N ASP A 334 17.49 18.49 40.17
CA ASP A 334 16.94 18.60 38.83
C ASP A 334 15.96 19.79 38.85
N LEU A 335 16.34 20.87 38.17
CA LEU A 335 15.62 22.14 38.17
C LEU A 335 14.41 22.09 37.23
N GLU A 336 14.47 21.31 36.15
CA GLU A 336 13.35 21.15 35.20
C GLU A 336 12.20 20.36 35.85
N ASN A 337 12.51 19.26 36.53
CA ASN A 337 11.53 18.43 37.24
C ASN A 337 11.22 18.86 38.68
N LYS A 338 11.96 19.84 39.22
CA LYS A 338 11.80 20.41 40.58
C LYS A 338 11.95 19.37 41.69
N ILE A 339 13.01 18.55 41.59
CA ILE A 339 13.31 17.49 42.55
C ILE A 339 14.76 17.53 43.04
N VAL A 340 14.99 16.98 44.24
CA VAL A 340 16.33 16.66 44.73
C VAL A 340 16.60 15.22 44.33
N ALA A 341 17.44 15.03 43.31
CA ALA A 341 17.82 13.73 42.77
C ALA A 341 18.73 12.95 43.73
N TYR A 342 19.57 13.65 44.51
CA TYR A 342 20.40 13.08 45.56
C TYR A 342 20.73 14.10 46.66
N SER A 343 20.94 13.63 47.89
CA SER A 343 21.47 14.44 48.99
C SER A 343 22.28 13.55 49.93
N GLY A 344 23.58 13.83 50.02
CA GLY A 344 24.55 13.11 50.86
C GLY A 344 25.33 14.02 51.80
N THR A 345 26.14 13.41 52.66
CA THR A 345 26.97 14.09 53.67
C THR A 345 28.36 13.47 53.69
N PHE A 346 29.39 14.32 53.61
CA PHE A 346 30.81 13.95 53.57
C PHE A 346 31.50 14.51 54.84
N THR A 347 32.40 13.76 55.46
CA THR A 347 32.89 14.03 56.84
C THR A 347 34.13 14.89 56.96
N GLU A 348 34.82 15.19 55.85
CA GLU A 348 36.13 15.85 55.87
C GLU A 348 36.16 17.10 54.99
N GLY A 349 34.97 17.60 54.62
CA GLY A 349 34.81 18.70 53.67
C GLY A 349 35.01 18.27 52.21
N VAL A 350 34.29 18.94 51.31
CA VAL A 350 34.44 18.77 49.86
C VAL A 350 35.33 19.91 49.34
N ARG A 351 36.38 19.56 48.60
CA ARG A 351 37.28 20.52 47.94
C ARG A 351 36.69 21.00 46.62
N GLU A 352 36.28 20.06 45.77
CA GLU A 352 35.86 20.33 44.39
C GLU A 352 34.92 19.25 43.87
N VAL A 353 34.06 19.61 42.89
CA VAL A 353 33.13 18.71 42.21
C VAL A 353 33.50 18.66 40.74
N ILE A 354 33.66 17.44 40.20
CA ILE A 354 34.17 17.19 38.86
C ILE A 354 33.10 16.47 38.03
N SER A 355 32.72 17.04 36.89
CA SER A 355 31.80 16.41 35.93
C SER A 355 32.60 15.74 34.81
N ALA A 356 32.77 14.41 34.84
CA ALA A 356 33.55 13.68 33.82
C ALA A 356 32.81 12.41 33.37
N TRP A 357 32.93 12.07 32.08
CA TRP A 357 32.38 10.85 31.45
C TRP A 357 30.89 10.56 31.73
N GLY A 358 30.08 11.60 31.95
CA GLY A 358 28.66 11.44 32.28
C GLY A 358 28.37 11.05 33.74
N GLN A 359 29.34 11.20 34.65
CA GLN A 359 29.18 11.02 36.09
C GLN A 359 29.65 12.26 36.87
N ILE A 360 29.25 12.34 38.14
CA ILE A 360 29.66 13.40 39.07
C ILE A 360 30.63 12.79 40.09
N TYR A 361 31.84 13.34 40.18
CA TYR A 361 32.82 12.96 41.19
C TYR A 361 32.95 14.06 42.25
N VAL A 362 33.04 13.65 43.51
CA VAL A 362 33.18 14.54 44.67
C VAL A 362 34.54 14.28 45.30
N LEU A 363 35.43 15.28 45.28
CA LEU A 363 36.75 15.20 45.91
C LEU A 363 36.67 15.74 47.34
N SER A 364 36.92 14.88 48.33
CA SER A 364 37.04 15.28 49.73
C SER A 364 38.45 15.80 50.05
N ASN A 365 38.61 16.62 51.09
CA ASN A 365 39.94 17.13 51.47
C ASN A 365 40.95 16.03 51.83
N ASP A 366 40.46 14.88 52.32
CA ASP A 366 41.21 13.63 52.56
C ASP A 366 41.89 13.01 51.34
N GLY A 367 41.57 13.45 50.11
CA GLY A 367 42.02 12.78 48.88
C GLY A 367 41.19 11.56 48.51
N LYS A 368 40.04 11.35 49.18
CA LYS A 368 39.01 10.39 48.76
C LYS A 368 38.18 11.01 47.64
N LEU A 369 38.01 10.26 46.56
CA LEU A 369 37.21 10.63 45.40
C LEU A 369 36.00 9.70 45.35
N ASP A 370 34.81 10.24 45.54
CA ASP A 370 33.56 9.48 45.50
C ASP A 370 32.81 9.74 44.18
N CYS A 371 32.49 8.67 43.44
CA CYS A 371 31.63 8.72 42.27
C CYS A 371 30.17 8.69 42.72
N LEU A 372 29.35 9.60 42.19
CA LEU A 372 27.89 9.53 42.27
C LEU A 372 27.38 8.89 41.00
N GLU A 373 27.11 7.58 41.04
CA GLU A 373 26.64 6.81 39.89
C GLU A 373 25.13 6.97 39.70
N GLU A 374 24.73 7.45 38.53
CA GLU A 374 23.32 7.63 38.17
C GLU A 374 22.60 6.30 37.92
N LYS A 375 21.50 6.05 38.62
CA LYS A 375 20.66 4.85 38.44
C LYS A 375 20.03 4.80 37.04
N PRO A 376 19.85 3.60 36.45
CA PRO A 376 19.17 3.46 35.18
C PRO A 376 17.71 3.95 35.24
N MET A 377 17.25 4.50 34.12
CA MET A 377 15.92 5.10 33.89
C MET A 377 14.78 4.27 34.50
N SER A 378 14.78 2.95 34.23
CA SER A 378 13.76 2.01 34.69
C SER A 378 13.64 1.97 36.21
N THR A 379 14.77 1.94 36.93
CA THR A 379 14.79 1.94 38.40
C THR A 379 14.28 3.27 38.97
N LYS A 380 14.56 4.40 38.32
CA LYS A 380 14.00 5.70 38.73
C LYS A 380 12.49 5.76 38.54
N LEU A 381 12.00 5.28 37.40
CA LEU A 381 10.55 5.19 37.13
C LEU A 381 9.88 4.27 38.15
N ASP A 382 10.44 3.10 38.46
CA ASP A 382 9.95 2.21 39.53
C ASP A 382 9.91 2.89 40.90
N MET A 383 10.93 3.67 41.26
CA MET A 383 10.94 4.45 42.50
C MET A 383 9.84 5.53 42.53
N LEU A 384 9.45 6.08 41.36
CA LEU A 384 8.35 7.03 41.23
C LEU A 384 6.99 6.32 41.28
N TYR A 385 6.84 5.17 40.62
CA TYR A 385 5.63 4.33 40.64
C TYR A 385 5.31 3.84 42.05
N ARG A 386 6.31 3.35 42.81
CA ARG A 386 6.13 2.95 44.22
C ARG A 386 5.68 4.10 45.13
N LYS A 387 5.96 5.36 44.77
CA LYS A 387 5.47 6.57 45.47
C LYS A 387 4.24 7.21 44.80
N SER A 388 3.61 6.53 43.84
CA SER A 388 2.48 6.97 43.01
C SER A 388 2.68 8.32 42.29
N GLN A 389 3.92 8.71 41.96
CA GLN A 389 4.26 10.00 41.35
C GLN A 389 4.33 9.95 39.82
N TYR A 390 3.26 9.49 39.18
CA TYR A 390 3.19 9.30 37.72
C TYR A 390 3.34 10.59 36.90
N LEU A 391 2.83 11.73 37.37
CA LEU A 391 3.01 13.02 36.68
C LEU A 391 4.48 13.47 36.66
N LEU A 392 5.22 13.18 37.73
CA LEU A 392 6.66 13.43 37.79
C LEU A 392 7.43 12.43 36.92
N ALA A 393 7.00 11.18 36.85
CA ALA A 393 7.56 10.18 35.93
C ALA A 393 7.38 10.57 34.45
N LEU A 394 6.22 11.12 34.09
CA LEU A 394 5.94 11.64 32.74
C LEU A 394 6.80 12.86 32.40
N ASN A 395 7.01 13.79 33.35
CA ASN A 395 7.89 14.93 33.14
C ASN A 395 9.35 14.48 33.00
N LEU A 396 9.83 13.60 33.89
CA LEU A 396 11.19 13.05 33.84
C LEU A 396 11.45 12.36 32.49
N ALA A 397 10.52 11.51 32.05
CA ALA A 397 10.61 10.81 30.76
C ALA A 397 10.72 11.77 29.57
N LYS A 398 9.97 12.89 29.59
CA LYS A 398 10.06 13.94 28.56
C LYS A 398 11.38 14.72 28.63
N THR A 399 11.83 15.12 29.83
CA THR A 399 13.08 15.89 29.99
C THR A 399 14.31 15.09 29.55
N GLN A 400 14.29 13.76 29.73
CA GLN A 400 15.38 12.88 29.29
C GLN A 400 15.19 12.36 27.86
N GLY A 401 14.17 12.81 27.11
CA GLY A 401 13.95 12.46 25.71
C GLY A 401 13.67 10.98 25.45
N LEU A 402 12.99 10.28 26.37
CA LEU A 402 12.61 8.87 26.16
C LEU A 402 11.64 8.71 24.99
N ASP A 403 11.76 7.59 24.27
CA ASP A 403 10.89 7.22 23.17
C ASP A 403 9.40 7.31 23.52
N GLU A 404 8.57 7.70 22.55
CA GLU A 404 7.11 7.81 22.74
C GLU A 404 6.47 6.49 23.20
N ALA A 405 7.02 5.34 22.81
CA ALA A 405 6.61 4.03 23.31
C ALA A 405 6.82 3.87 24.84
N SER A 406 7.96 4.37 25.36
CA SER A 406 8.25 4.38 26.80
C SER A 406 7.30 5.33 27.53
N ILE A 407 7.03 6.50 26.97
CA ILE A 407 6.07 7.49 27.50
C ILE A 407 4.64 6.91 27.52
N ALA A 408 4.26 6.15 26.48
CA ALA A 408 2.98 5.43 26.43
C ALA A 408 2.88 4.35 27.51
N GLU A 409 3.98 3.65 27.84
CA GLU A 409 3.99 2.73 28.99
C GLU A 409 3.80 3.48 30.33
N VAL A 410 4.43 4.64 30.54
CA VAL A 410 4.18 5.47 31.72
C VAL A 410 2.70 5.87 31.80
N HIS A 411 2.08 6.28 30.67
CA HIS A 411 0.66 6.59 30.60
C HIS A 411 -0.25 5.37 30.88
N LYS A 412 0.09 4.18 30.38
CA LYS A 412 -0.60 2.92 30.69
C LYS A 412 -0.56 2.63 32.19
N GLN A 413 0.60 2.68 32.82
CA GLN A 413 0.73 2.42 34.26
C GLN A 413 -0.02 3.47 35.10
N TYR A 414 -0.03 4.74 34.66
CA TYR A 414 -0.81 5.79 35.29
C TYR A 414 -2.33 5.56 35.14
N GLY A 415 -2.78 5.16 33.95
CA GLY A 415 -4.17 4.77 33.69
C GLY A 415 -4.61 3.58 34.54
N ASP A 416 -3.76 2.57 34.70
CA ASP A 416 -4.03 1.40 35.55
C ASP A 416 -4.15 1.76 37.04
N HIS A 417 -3.31 2.67 37.53
CA HIS A 417 -3.42 3.22 38.89
C HIS A 417 -4.71 4.03 39.08
N LEU A 418 -5.07 4.92 38.15
CA LEU A 418 -6.32 5.69 38.21
C LEU A 418 -7.57 4.78 38.13
N TYR A 419 -7.54 3.75 37.28
CA TYR A 419 -8.59 2.73 37.17
C TYR A 419 -8.78 1.97 38.50
N THR A 420 -7.67 1.63 39.18
CA THR A 420 -7.69 1.00 40.50
C THR A 420 -8.25 1.93 41.58
N LYS A 421 -8.03 3.24 41.44
CA LYS A 421 -8.61 4.31 42.28
C LYS A 421 -10.09 4.63 41.94
N ALA A 422 -10.68 3.91 40.99
CA ALA A 422 -12.03 4.15 40.43
C ALA A 422 -12.23 5.52 39.73
N ASP A 423 -11.13 6.22 39.38
CA ASP A 423 -11.17 7.40 38.51
C ASP A 423 -11.11 6.93 37.05
N TYR A 424 -12.26 6.48 36.54
CA TYR A 424 -12.36 5.87 35.21
C TYR A 424 -12.21 6.88 34.07
N ASP A 425 -12.63 8.13 34.28
CA ASP A 425 -12.57 9.19 33.28
C ASP A 425 -11.14 9.72 33.16
N GLY A 426 -10.48 9.97 34.30
CA GLY A 426 -9.07 10.31 34.36
C GLY A 426 -8.18 9.20 33.79
N ALA A 427 -8.49 7.93 34.09
CA ALA A 427 -7.82 6.77 33.50
C ALA A 427 -7.98 6.74 31.97
N MET A 428 -9.19 6.97 31.46
CA MET A 428 -9.46 6.95 30.03
C MET A 428 -8.67 8.02 29.27
N GLN A 429 -8.56 9.23 29.82
CA GLN A 429 -7.73 10.30 29.26
C GLN A 429 -6.23 9.95 29.18
N GLN A 430 -5.74 9.01 30.00
CA GLN A 430 -4.38 8.48 29.86
C GLN A 430 -4.33 7.38 28.79
N PHE A 431 -5.29 6.46 28.77
CA PHE A 431 -5.33 5.39 27.76
C PHE A 431 -5.47 5.92 26.32
N VAL A 432 -6.20 7.01 26.10
CA VAL A 432 -6.25 7.71 24.78
C VAL A 432 -4.85 8.15 24.33
N LYS A 433 -3.97 8.56 25.24
CA LYS A 433 -2.57 8.93 24.93
C LYS A 433 -1.64 7.73 24.69
N THR A 434 -2.15 6.50 24.84
CA THR A 434 -1.40 5.26 24.56
C THR A 434 -1.77 4.60 23.23
N ILE A 435 -2.72 5.19 22.48
CA ILE A 435 -3.12 4.76 21.15
C ILE A 435 -1.90 4.75 20.21
N GLY A 436 -1.76 3.71 19.39
CA GLY A 436 -0.60 3.46 18.52
C GLY A 436 0.48 2.57 19.13
N TYR A 437 0.71 2.65 20.44
CA TYR A 437 1.76 1.87 21.12
C TYR A 437 1.23 0.71 21.96
N VAL A 438 0.08 0.89 22.63
CA VAL A 438 -0.56 -0.15 23.46
C VAL A 438 -1.71 -0.79 22.69
N GLN A 439 -1.80 -2.12 22.73
CA GLN A 439 -2.88 -2.87 22.09
C GLN A 439 -4.26 -2.44 22.61
N ALA A 440 -5.14 -1.99 21.72
CA ALA A 440 -6.50 -1.55 22.04
C ALA A 440 -7.32 -2.61 22.80
N SER A 441 -7.08 -3.89 22.52
CA SER A 441 -7.69 -5.04 23.21
C SER A 441 -7.44 -5.07 24.73
N TYR A 442 -6.38 -4.42 25.24
CA TYR A 442 -6.13 -4.26 26.66
C TYR A 442 -7.15 -3.31 27.30
N VAL A 443 -7.33 -2.13 26.70
CA VAL A 443 -8.23 -1.09 27.20
C VAL A 443 -9.68 -1.53 27.02
N ILE A 444 -10.05 -2.05 25.84
CA ILE A 444 -11.42 -2.50 25.55
C ILE A 444 -11.90 -3.55 26.57
N ARG A 445 -11.06 -4.53 26.93
CA ARG A 445 -11.40 -5.54 27.96
C ARG A 445 -11.64 -4.95 29.35
N LYS A 446 -10.99 -3.84 29.71
CA LYS A 446 -11.21 -3.16 31.01
C LYS A 446 -12.48 -2.31 31.06
N PHE A 447 -13.00 -1.87 29.92
CA PHE A 447 -14.12 -0.94 29.82
C PHE A 447 -15.38 -1.52 29.16
N LEU A 448 -15.45 -2.85 28.95
CA LEU A 448 -16.60 -3.54 28.35
C LEU A 448 -17.85 -3.61 29.26
N ASP A 449 -17.72 -3.20 30.54
CA ASP A 449 -18.82 -3.12 31.51
C ASP A 449 -19.94 -2.20 31.02
N ALA A 450 -21.19 -2.64 31.19
CA ALA A 450 -22.39 -1.93 30.74
C ALA A 450 -22.55 -0.54 31.38
N GLN A 451 -22.01 -0.32 32.59
CA GLN A 451 -22.02 1.00 33.24
C GLN A 451 -21.02 1.99 32.61
N ARG A 452 -20.07 1.52 31.80
CA ARG A 452 -18.89 2.29 31.36
C ARG A 452 -18.81 2.46 29.84
N ILE A 453 -19.91 2.13 29.13
CA ILE A 453 -20.00 2.20 27.67
C ILE A 453 -19.62 3.59 27.14
N HIS A 454 -19.94 4.68 27.85
CA HIS A 454 -19.56 6.04 27.44
C HIS A 454 -18.04 6.22 27.31
N ASN A 455 -17.25 5.70 28.26
CA ASN A 455 -15.79 5.81 28.22
C ASN A 455 -15.19 4.91 27.14
N LEU A 456 -15.77 3.72 26.94
CA LEU A 456 -15.41 2.84 25.82
C LEU A 456 -15.71 3.49 24.47
N VAL A 457 -16.84 4.19 24.33
CA VAL A 457 -17.19 4.96 23.12
C VAL A 457 -16.15 6.05 22.86
N THR A 458 -15.76 6.84 23.87
CA THR A 458 -14.69 7.85 23.70
C THR A 458 -13.37 7.21 23.25
N TYR A 459 -12.97 6.07 23.83
CA TYR A 459 -11.76 5.37 23.40
C TYR A 459 -11.83 4.91 21.93
N LEU A 460 -12.92 4.26 21.55
CA LEU A 460 -13.13 3.75 20.19
C LEU A 460 -13.29 4.90 19.18
N GLN A 461 -13.86 6.03 19.58
CA GLN A 461 -13.93 7.25 18.76
C GLN A 461 -12.55 7.81 18.47
N GLU A 462 -11.66 7.89 19.46
CA GLU A 462 -10.28 8.40 19.24
C GLU A 462 -9.38 7.38 18.53
N LEU A 463 -9.57 6.08 18.77
CA LEU A 463 -8.92 5.03 17.99
C LEU A 463 -9.27 5.15 16.48
N HIS A 464 -10.54 5.46 16.20
CA HIS A 464 -11.08 5.63 14.85
C HIS A 464 -10.77 7.01 14.23
N SER A 465 -10.62 8.06 15.05
CA SER A 465 -10.21 9.39 14.58
C SER A 465 -8.79 9.34 14.01
N MET A 466 -7.90 8.59 14.70
CA MET A 466 -6.51 8.30 14.33
C MET A 466 -6.34 7.28 13.18
N GLY A 467 -7.41 6.63 12.72
CA GLY A 467 -7.34 5.63 11.64
C GLY A 467 -6.72 4.29 12.02
N LEU A 468 -6.49 4.02 13.31
CA LEU A 468 -5.89 2.79 13.84
C LEU A 468 -6.95 1.76 14.29
N ALA A 469 -8.16 1.83 13.72
CA ALA A 469 -9.29 1.02 14.11
C ALA A 469 -9.50 -0.17 13.17
N ASN A 470 -9.45 -1.37 13.74
CA ASN A 470 -9.81 -2.62 13.04
C ASN A 470 -11.34 -2.73 12.81
N SER A 471 -11.75 -3.59 11.89
CA SER A 471 -13.15 -3.96 11.63
C SER A 471 -13.92 -4.44 12.87
N ASP A 472 -13.27 -5.10 13.81
CA ASP A 472 -13.85 -5.48 15.11
C ASP A 472 -14.10 -4.29 16.03
N HIS A 473 -13.28 -3.23 15.94
CA HIS A 473 -13.36 -2.06 16.82
C HIS A 473 -14.47 -1.10 16.38
N THR A 474 -14.64 -0.95 15.06
CA THR A 474 -15.72 -0.16 14.46
C THR A 474 -17.08 -0.85 14.54
N THR A 475 -17.15 -2.17 14.41
CA THR A 475 -18.40 -2.94 14.66
C THR A 475 -18.75 -2.95 16.14
N LEU A 476 -17.78 -3.00 17.06
CA LEU A 476 -18.02 -2.80 18.49
C LEU A 476 -18.54 -1.37 18.76
N LEU A 477 -17.96 -0.35 18.13
CA LEU A 477 -18.44 1.04 18.23
C LEU A 477 -19.89 1.18 17.72
N LEU A 478 -20.21 0.58 16.57
CA LEU A 478 -21.59 0.53 16.03
C LEU A 478 -22.56 -0.14 17.02
N ASN A 479 -22.17 -1.28 17.58
CA ASN A 479 -22.95 -1.99 18.62
C ASN A 479 -23.12 -1.15 19.91
N THR A 480 -22.15 -0.32 20.28
CA THR A 480 -22.31 0.60 21.41
C THR A 480 -23.27 1.74 21.10
N TYR A 481 -23.24 2.32 19.89
CA TYR A 481 -24.20 3.35 19.49
C TYR A 481 -25.64 2.83 19.44
N THR A 482 -25.88 1.64 18.88
CA THR A 482 -27.24 1.06 18.83
C THR A 482 -27.77 0.73 20.23
N LYS A 483 -26.92 0.25 21.15
CA LYS A 483 -27.27 0.06 22.57
C LYS A 483 -27.58 1.37 23.30
N LEU A 484 -26.82 2.44 23.03
CA LEU A 484 -27.05 3.77 23.62
C LEU A 484 -28.23 4.52 22.97
N LYS A 485 -28.77 4.01 21.84
CA LYS A 485 -29.82 4.66 21.02
C LYS A 485 -29.45 6.08 20.55
N ASP A 486 -28.17 6.38 20.40
CA ASP A 486 -27.69 7.68 19.93
C ASP A 486 -27.75 7.74 18.38
N VAL A 487 -28.94 8.02 17.87
CA VAL A 487 -29.23 8.09 16.42
C VAL A 487 -28.41 9.18 15.75
N ALA A 488 -28.18 10.32 16.42
CA ALA A 488 -27.46 11.45 15.83
C ALA A 488 -25.96 11.13 15.64
N ARG A 489 -25.31 10.50 16.63
CA ARG A 489 -23.91 10.07 16.48
C ARG A 489 -23.79 8.92 15.47
N LEU A 490 -24.71 7.95 15.51
CA LEU A 490 -24.76 6.83 14.55
C LEU A 490 -24.88 7.32 13.11
N ASP A 491 -25.82 8.24 12.84
CA ASP A 491 -26.01 8.86 11.52
C ASP A 491 -24.78 9.66 11.09
N SER A 492 -24.19 10.45 12.00
CA SER A 492 -22.97 11.21 11.72
C SER A 492 -21.76 10.30 11.42
N PHE A 493 -21.68 9.13 12.06
CA PHE A 493 -20.63 8.13 11.84
C PHE A 493 -20.82 7.48 10.48
N ILE A 494 -22.00 6.93 10.20
CA ILE A 494 -22.34 6.30 8.92
C ILE A 494 -22.14 7.29 7.76
N LYS A 495 -22.61 8.54 7.87
CA LYS A 495 -22.44 9.56 6.83
C LYS A 495 -21.01 10.08 6.68
N ARG A 496 -20.18 10.04 7.72
CA ARG A 496 -18.77 10.49 7.66
C ARG A 496 -17.87 9.42 7.08
N GLU A 497 -18.00 8.18 7.54
CA GLU A 497 -17.29 7.04 6.96
C GLU A 497 -17.74 6.80 5.51
N ALA A 498 -19.03 7.01 5.22
CA ALA A 498 -19.50 6.99 3.84
C ALA A 498 -18.86 8.06 2.94
N ARG A 499 -18.39 9.19 3.49
CA ARG A 499 -17.73 10.26 2.73
C ARG A 499 -16.21 10.09 2.64
N ARG A 500 -15.60 9.27 3.51
CA ARG A 500 -14.16 8.95 3.50
C ARG A 500 -13.73 8.01 2.39
N ALA A 501 -14.67 7.44 1.63
CA ALA A 501 -14.40 6.60 0.46
C ALA A 501 -14.69 7.29 -0.90
N PRO A 502 -13.96 8.33 -1.31
CA PRO A 502 -14.05 8.90 -2.66
C PRO A 502 -12.91 8.45 -3.62
N ASP A 503 -11.84 7.82 -3.13
CA ASP A 503 -10.65 7.52 -3.95
C ASP A 503 -10.35 6.02 -4.09
N GLY A 504 -10.74 5.48 -5.25
CA GLY A 504 -9.86 4.69 -6.13
C GLY A 504 -9.45 3.26 -5.76
N GLU A 505 -9.13 2.96 -4.50
CA GLU A 505 -8.55 1.67 -4.10
C GLU A 505 -9.57 0.76 -3.40
N LYS A 506 -9.48 -0.55 -3.67
CA LYS A 506 -10.35 -1.58 -3.09
C LYS A 506 -9.89 -1.97 -1.70
N ASP A 507 -9.70 -0.98 -0.82
CA ASP A 507 -9.43 -1.26 0.57
C ASP A 507 -10.67 -1.82 1.25
N GLU A 508 -10.45 -2.86 2.06
CA GLU A 508 -11.50 -3.50 2.84
C GLU A 508 -12.16 -2.47 3.74
N LEU A 509 -13.50 -2.48 3.80
CA LEU A 509 -14.23 -1.53 4.62
C LEU A 509 -13.77 -1.61 6.07
N PRO A 510 -13.58 -0.47 6.75
CA PRO A 510 -13.07 -0.46 8.12
C PRO A 510 -14.06 -1.04 9.14
N PHE A 511 -15.17 -1.65 8.71
CA PHE A 511 -16.15 -2.41 9.51
C PHE A 511 -16.73 -3.57 8.69
N ASP A 512 -17.08 -4.67 9.36
CA ASP A 512 -17.84 -5.77 8.73
C ASP A 512 -19.27 -5.29 8.38
N LEU A 513 -19.51 -5.15 7.07
CA LEU A 513 -20.76 -4.69 6.49
C LEU A 513 -21.94 -5.66 6.74
N ASP A 514 -21.69 -6.98 6.78
CA ASP A 514 -22.72 -7.99 7.06
C ASP A 514 -23.23 -7.86 8.49
N THR A 515 -22.30 -7.77 9.44
CA THR A 515 -22.65 -7.55 10.85
C THR A 515 -23.27 -6.17 11.06
N ALA A 516 -22.79 -5.12 10.38
CA ALA A 516 -23.38 -3.78 10.48
C ALA A 516 -24.83 -3.72 9.99
N ILE A 517 -25.13 -4.26 8.80
CA ILE A 517 -26.50 -4.33 8.26
C ILE A 517 -27.39 -5.18 9.18
N ARG A 518 -26.90 -6.35 9.63
CA ARG A 518 -27.64 -7.24 10.54
C ARG A 518 -27.98 -6.56 11.88
N VAL A 519 -27.03 -5.86 12.49
CA VAL A 519 -27.22 -5.13 13.75
C VAL A 519 -28.21 -3.97 13.58
N CYS A 520 -28.09 -3.19 12.50
CA CYS A 520 -29.04 -2.11 12.20
C CYS A 520 -30.46 -2.66 11.95
N ARG A 521 -30.62 -3.78 11.23
CA ARG A 521 -31.91 -4.46 11.01
C ARG A 521 -32.51 -4.98 12.33
N GLN A 522 -31.72 -5.66 13.17
CA GLN A 522 -32.16 -6.14 14.49
C GLN A 522 -32.55 -5.01 15.46
N ALA A 523 -31.90 -3.85 15.36
CA ALA A 523 -32.22 -2.66 16.16
C ALA A 523 -33.38 -1.82 15.58
N GLY A 524 -33.96 -2.19 14.44
CA GLY A 524 -35.07 -1.49 13.80
C GLY A 524 -34.68 -0.25 12.98
N TYR A 525 -33.40 -0.01 12.73
CA TYR A 525 -32.90 1.14 11.96
C TYR A 525 -32.85 0.84 10.45
N PHE A 526 -34.00 0.51 9.86
CA PHE A 526 -34.11 0.08 8.46
C PHE A 526 -33.63 1.14 7.44
N GLU A 527 -33.84 2.43 7.70
CA GLU A 527 -33.32 3.52 6.85
C GLU A 527 -31.79 3.51 6.78
N HIS A 528 -31.12 3.32 7.92
CA HIS A 528 -29.66 3.30 8.01
C HIS A 528 -29.08 2.02 7.39
N ALA A 529 -29.74 0.88 7.60
CA ALA A 529 -29.40 -0.39 6.96
C ALA A 529 -29.55 -0.31 5.44
N SER A 530 -30.65 0.27 4.94
CA SER A 530 -30.88 0.45 3.51
C SER A 530 -29.93 1.49 2.88
N TYR A 531 -29.55 2.55 3.60
CA TYR A 531 -28.51 3.48 3.15
C TYR A 531 -27.15 2.79 2.99
N LEU A 532 -26.74 2.00 3.97
CA LEU A 532 -25.51 1.19 3.91
C LEU A 532 -25.55 0.21 2.72
N ALA A 533 -26.61 -0.60 2.61
CA ALA A 533 -26.75 -1.57 1.54
C ALA A 533 -26.79 -0.93 0.14
N LYS A 534 -27.49 0.21 -0.01
CA LYS A 534 -27.56 0.98 -1.26
C LYS A 534 -26.23 1.58 -1.66
N LYS A 535 -25.44 2.06 -0.69
CA LYS A 535 -24.14 2.71 -0.93
C LYS A 535 -23.06 1.71 -1.31
N TYR A 536 -22.99 0.58 -0.61
CA TYR A 536 -21.98 -0.46 -0.85
C TYR A 536 -22.43 -1.53 -1.86
N GLU A 537 -23.38 -1.16 -2.72
CA GLU A 537 -23.85 -1.98 -3.86
C GLU A 537 -24.33 -3.41 -3.46
N ARG A 538 -24.77 -3.59 -2.21
CA ARG A 538 -25.35 -4.85 -1.72
C ARG A 538 -26.83 -4.92 -2.06
N HIS A 539 -27.06 -5.17 -3.35
CA HIS A 539 -28.39 -5.13 -3.95
C HIS A 539 -29.36 -6.15 -3.34
N GLU A 540 -28.91 -7.38 -3.04
CA GLU A 540 -29.75 -8.40 -2.42
C GLU A 540 -30.28 -7.95 -1.04
N ASP A 541 -29.41 -7.44 -0.17
CA ASP A 541 -29.79 -6.97 1.17
C ASP A 541 -30.65 -5.70 1.11
N TYR A 542 -30.36 -4.76 0.19
CA TYR A 542 -31.21 -3.59 0.00
C TYR A 542 -32.63 -3.98 -0.40
N LEU A 543 -32.77 -4.83 -1.41
CA LEU A 543 -34.08 -5.28 -1.90
C LEU A 543 -34.79 -6.12 -0.83
N ARG A 544 -34.06 -6.96 -0.10
CA ARG A 544 -34.59 -7.71 1.05
C ARG A 544 -35.16 -6.79 2.12
N ILE A 545 -34.42 -5.75 2.53
CA ILE A 545 -34.90 -4.77 3.53
C ILE A 545 -36.13 -4.02 3.00
N GLN A 546 -36.13 -3.60 1.73
CA GLN A 546 -37.26 -2.85 1.17
C GLN A 546 -38.51 -3.71 0.94
N ILE A 547 -38.36 -5.00 0.62
CA ILE A 547 -39.48 -5.90 0.29
C ILE A 547 -39.98 -6.66 1.52
N GLU A 548 -39.10 -7.21 2.36
CA GLU A 548 -39.49 -7.97 3.57
C GLU A 548 -39.81 -7.06 4.77
N ASP A 549 -38.96 -6.06 5.06
CA ASP A 549 -39.08 -5.29 6.32
C ASP A 549 -39.86 -3.98 6.15
N ALA A 550 -39.63 -3.24 5.07
CA ALA A 550 -40.17 -1.89 4.88
C ALA A 550 -41.42 -1.82 3.99
N GLY A 551 -41.70 -2.84 3.16
CA GLY A 551 -42.85 -2.89 2.26
C GLY A 551 -42.85 -1.88 1.10
N ASN A 552 -41.72 -1.25 0.79
CA ASN A 552 -41.60 -0.19 -0.21
C ASN A 552 -41.32 -0.76 -1.62
N TYR A 553 -42.28 -1.50 -2.17
CA TYR A 553 -42.18 -2.11 -3.51
C TYR A 553 -41.82 -1.13 -4.63
N LYS A 554 -42.28 0.14 -4.54
CA LYS A 554 -41.98 1.19 -5.53
C LYS A 554 -40.50 1.58 -5.54
N ASP A 555 -39.90 1.78 -4.37
CA ASP A 555 -38.47 2.09 -4.26
C ASP A 555 -37.60 0.89 -4.63
N ALA A 556 -38.06 -0.33 -4.36
CA ALA A 556 -37.42 -1.56 -4.83
C ALA A 556 -37.46 -1.66 -6.37
N LEU A 557 -38.60 -1.40 -7.01
CA LEU A 557 -38.75 -1.40 -8.47
C LEU A 557 -37.94 -0.28 -9.16
N MET A 558 -37.94 0.93 -8.60
CA MET A 558 -37.08 2.03 -9.10
C MET A 558 -35.59 1.70 -8.93
N TYR A 559 -35.21 1.03 -7.84
CA TYR A 559 -33.84 0.56 -7.66
C TYR A 559 -33.47 -0.57 -8.63
N LEU A 560 -34.39 -1.51 -8.89
CA LEU A 560 -34.22 -2.56 -9.90
C LEU A 560 -34.09 -2.00 -11.32
N ARG A 561 -34.86 -0.96 -11.68
CA ARG A 561 -34.71 -0.22 -12.96
C ARG A 561 -33.34 0.44 -13.08
N ARG A 562 -32.82 1.00 -11.98
CA ARG A 562 -31.48 1.60 -11.93
C ARG A 562 -30.36 0.56 -11.93
N LEU A 563 -30.64 -0.67 -11.50
CA LEU A 563 -29.70 -1.79 -11.52
C LEU A 563 -29.45 -2.28 -12.95
N GLY A 564 -28.25 -2.83 -13.18
CA GLY A 564 -27.98 -3.58 -14.40
C GLY A 564 -28.81 -4.87 -14.47
N THR A 565 -29.04 -5.35 -15.70
CA THR A 565 -29.83 -6.55 -16.01
C THR A 565 -29.44 -7.79 -15.19
N GLU A 566 -28.14 -8.00 -14.95
CA GLU A 566 -27.59 -9.17 -14.25
C GLU A 566 -28.00 -9.26 -12.77
N ALA A 567 -27.92 -8.16 -12.02
CA ALA A 567 -28.33 -8.12 -10.61
C ALA A 567 -29.86 -8.06 -10.45
N ALA A 568 -30.56 -7.55 -11.47
CA ALA A 568 -32.02 -7.58 -11.54
C ALA A 568 -32.54 -9.02 -11.74
N GLU A 569 -31.91 -9.84 -12.59
CA GLU A 569 -32.29 -11.24 -12.86
C GLU A 569 -32.38 -12.09 -11.58
N ALA A 570 -31.32 -12.15 -10.78
CA ALA A 570 -31.27 -12.91 -9.54
C ALA A 570 -32.31 -12.44 -8.50
N SER A 571 -32.57 -11.13 -8.49
CA SER A 571 -33.55 -10.50 -7.59
C SER A 571 -34.99 -10.75 -8.04
N LEU A 572 -35.27 -10.67 -9.35
CA LEU A 572 -36.56 -10.95 -9.96
C LEU A 572 -36.93 -12.43 -9.88
N ALA A 573 -35.96 -13.34 -9.95
CA ALA A 573 -36.21 -14.77 -9.75
C ALA A 573 -36.75 -15.09 -8.34
N ARG A 574 -36.35 -14.33 -7.31
CA ARG A 574 -36.81 -14.50 -5.92
C ARG A 574 -38.07 -13.70 -5.60
N TYR A 575 -38.10 -12.43 -5.98
CA TYR A 575 -39.15 -11.48 -5.58
C TYR A 575 -40.18 -11.19 -6.67
N GLY A 576 -40.01 -11.70 -7.89
CA GLY A 576 -40.85 -11.39 -9.06
C GLY A 576 -42.32 -11.75 -8.86
N ARG A 577 -42.62 -12.85 -8.14
CA ARG A 577 -44.01 -13.20 -7.79
C ARG A 577 -44.62 -12.16 -6.86
N ALA A 578 -43.96 -11.85 -5.75
CA ALA A 578 -44.43 -10.84 -4.79
C ALA A 578 -44.58 -9.44 -5.41
N MET A 579 -43.77 -9.09 -6.42
CA MET A 579 -43.91 -7.84 -7.17
C MET A 579 -45.05 -7.89 -8.20
N LEU A 580 -45.29 -9.01 -8.89
CA LEU A 580 -46.45 -9.18 -9.78
C LEU A 580 -47.78 -9.19 -9.01
N ASP A 581 -47.83 -9.81 -7.84
CA ASP A 581 -49.02 -9.87 -6.97
C ASP A 581 -49.48 -8.45 -6.51
N ASN A 582 -48.53 -7.52 -6.34
CA ASN A 582 -48.81 -6.15 -5.88
C ASN A 582 -48.84 -5.10 -7.02
N LEU A 583 -48.02 -5.24 -8.06
CA LEU A 583 -47.81 -4.28 -9.15
C LEU A 583 -47.64 -5.00 -10.50
N PRO A 584 -48.70 -5.65 -11.04
CA PRO A 584 -48.59 -6.50 -12.21
C PRO A 584 -48.21 -5.75 -13.50
N GLU A 585 -48.73 -4.54 -13.71
CA GLU A 585 -48.45 -3.75 -14.92
C GLU A 585 -47.03 -3.15 -14.94
N GLU A 586 -46.57 -2.61 -13.81
CA GLU A 586 -45.22 -2.02 -13.72
C GLU A 586 -44.12 -3.10 -13.75
N THR A 587 -44.41 -4.28 -13.19
CA THR A 587 -43.48 -5.43 -13.16
C THR A 587 -43.45 -6.17 -14.51
N THR A 588 -44.59 -6.30 -15.22
CA THR A 588 -44.58 -6.81 -16.60
C THR A 588 -43.80 -5.90 -17.54
N GLN A 589 -43.97 -4.58 -17.44
CA GLN A 589 -43.16 -3.63 -18.21
C GLN A 589 -41.66 -3.79 -17.90
N LEU A 590 -41.29 -3.86 -16.61
CA LEU A 590 -39.90 -4.09 -16.20
C LEU A 590 -39.32 -5.39 -16.80
N LEU A 591 -40.08 -6.48 -16.81
CA LEU A 591 -39.67 -7.76 -17.40
C LEU A 591 -39.54 -7.68 -18.92
N ILE A 592 -40.44 -6.99 -19.62
CA ILE A 592 -40.32 -6.74 -21.06
C ILE A 592 -39.05 -5.93 -21.34
N ASP A 593 -38.83 -4.84 -20.61
CA ASP A 593 -37.71 -3.94 -20.83
C ASP A 593 -36.37 -4.67 -20.57
N ILE A 594 -36.24 -5.41 -19.46
CA ILE A 594 -35.06 -6.25 -19.15
C ILE A 594 -34.81 -7.33 -20.22
N CYS A 595 -35.85 -7.91 -20.81
CA CYS A 595 -35.72 -8.91 -21.87
C CYS A 595 -35.49 -8.33 -23.27
N THR A 596 -35.62 -7.01 -23.48
CA THR A 596 -35.60 -6.39 -24.81
C THR A 596 -34.53 -5.31 -25.00
N SER A 597 -34.21 -4.48 -24.00
CA SER A 597 -33.23 -3.39 -24.13
C SER A 597 -31.79 -3.82 -23.81
N LEU A 598 -30.81 -3.35 -24.59
CA LEU A 598 -29.38 -3.47 -24.25
C LEU A 598 -28.85 -2.28 -23.42
N ALA A 599 -29.51 -1.13 -23.51
CA ALA A 599 -29.19 0.04 -22.70
C ALA A 599 -29.64 -0.14 -21.23
N PRO A 600 -28.88 0.36 -20.24
CA PRO A 600 -29.39 0.48 -18.87
C PRO A 600 -30.59 1.45 -18.85
N LEU A 601 -31.61 1.15 -18.04
CA LEU A 601 -32.83 1.96 -17.91
C LEU A 601 -32.55 3.24 -17.07
N THR A 602 -31.76 4.15 -17.64
CA THR A 602 -31.57 5.50 -17.10
C THR A 602 -32.81 6.34 -17.38
N ILE A 603 -33.73 6.36 -16.42
CA ILE A 603 -34.73 7.43 -16.32
C ILE A 603 -33.98 8.70 -15.97
N ASP A 604 -33.99 9.69 -16.86
CA ASP A 604 -33.48 11.03 -16.56
C ASP A 604 -34.18 11.62 -15.34
N ALA A 605 -33.38 12.17 -14.42
CA ALA A 605 -33.87 12.59 -13.11
C ALA A 605 -34.56 13.96 -13.19
N ASP A 606 -35.89 13.95 -13.39
CA ASP A 606 -36.72 15.15 -13.26
C ASP A 606 -37.93 14.93 -12.33
N ASP A 607 -37.65 14.65 -11.05
CA ASP A 607 -38.58 15.01 -9.96
C ASP A 607 -37.85 15.12 -8.60
N GLN A 608 -37.23 16.28 -8.34
CA GLN A 608 -36.93 16.76 -6.99
C GLN A 608 -37.69 18.06 -6.70
N ARG A 609 -39.01 17.97 -6.61
CA ARG A 609 -39.85 19.03 -6.06
C ARG A 609 -39.54 19.25 -4.58
N SER A 610 -38.72 20.25 -4.30
CA SER A 610 -38.59 20.86 -2.96
C SER A 610 -39.45 22.15 -2.91
N PRO A 611 -40.19 22.40 -1.81
CA PRO A 611 -41.16 23.48 -1.78
C PRO A 611 -40.53 24.87 -1.52
N ALA A 612 -40.86 25.79 -2.42
CA ALA A 612 -40.90 27.26 -2.30
C ALA A 612 -40.23 27.96 -1.09
N ARG A 613 -39.27 28.84 -1.40
CA ARG A 613 -39.17 30.17 -0.76
C ARG A 613 -38.98 31.26 -1.82
N GLN A 614 -39.68 32.38 -1.64
CA GLN A 614 -39.75 33.48 -2.60
C GLN A 614 -38.50 34.37 -2.54
N GLY A 615 -38.21 35.08 -3.64
CA GLY A 615 -36.92 35.76 -3.86
C GLY A 615 -36.92 37.27 -3.63
N SER A 616 -35.75 37.89 -3.86
CA SER A 616 -35.59 39.33 -4.04
C SER A 616 -34.25 39.69 -4.74
N ILE A 617 -34.32 39.92 -6.05
CA ILE A 617 -33.67 41.02 -6.82
C ILE A 617 -32.16 41.31 -6.64
N GLY A 618 -31.40 41.25 -7.75
CA GLY A 618 -30.13 41.98 -7.94
C GLY A 618 -29.12 41.28 -8.87
N GLY A 619 -29.09 41.65 -10.17
CA GLY A 619 -28.15 41.10 -11.17
C GLY A 619 -26.84 41.91 -11.32
N PRO A 620 -26.17 41.94 -12.50
CA PRO A 620 -26.49 41.27 -13.78
C PRO A 620 -25.32 40.51 -14.46
N SER A 621 -25.61 39.78 -15.55
CA SER A 621 -24.62 39.11 -16.42
C SER A 621 -24.14 40.01 -17.57
N TYR A 622 -22.94 39.78 -18.11
CA TYR A 622 -22.41 40.54 -19.25
C TYR A 622 -22.28 39.72 -20.56
N LEU A 623 -23.23 39.98 -21.45
CA LEU A 623 -23.18 40.00 -22.92
C LEU A 623 -22.48 38.87 -23.73
N SER A 624 -23.36 38.10 -24.37
CA SER A 624 -23.19 37.55 -25.73
C SER A 624 -23.19 38.62 -26.84
N TYR A 625 -23.02 38.17 -28.09
CA TYR A 625 -23.02 38.90 -29.38
C TYR A 625 -21.70 39.63 -29.69
N LEU A 626 -21.03 39.41 -30.83
CA LEU A 626 -21.57 39.46 -32.19
C LEU A 626 -20.83 38.52 -33.17
N ALA A 627 -21.53 38.14 -34.25
CA ALA A 627 -20.95 37.53 -35.44
C ALA A 627 -21.27 38.37 -36.70
N LEU A 628 -20.51 38.13 -37.77
CA LEU A 628 -20.74 38.47 -39.19
C LEU A 628 -20.19 39.79 -39.79
N ASN A 629 -19.25 39.59 -40.73
CA ASN A 629 -19.14 40.19 -42.07
C ASN A 629 -18.74 41.68 -42.27
N ARG A 630 -17.54 41.93 -42.86
CA ARG A 630 -17.36 42.21 -44.31
C ARG A 630 -15.90 42.50 -44.75
N SER A 631 -15.45 41.76 -45.78
CA SER A 631 -14.57 42.14 -46.91
C SER A 631 -13.67 43.39 -46.89
N ALA A 632 -12.34 43.21 -47.04
CA ALA A 632 -11.51 43.79 -48.12
C ALA A 632 -10.05 43.23 -48.13
N GLN A 633 -9.47 43.05 -49.33
CA GLN A 633 -8.07 42.64 -49.64
C GLN A 633 -7.13 43.88 -49.81
N PRO A 634 -5.82 43.78 -50.16
CA PRO A 634 -4.92 42.62 -50.40
C PRO A 634 -3.69 42.67 -49.42
N SER A 635 -2.43 42.24 -49.66
CA SER A 635 -1.65 41.63 -50.78
C SER A 635 -0.32 41.00 -50.28
N THR A 636 0.17 39.95 -50.98
CA THR A 636 1.61 39.53 -51.16
C THR A 636 2.49 39.20 -49.92
N SER A 637 3.35 38.16 -49.90
CA SER A 637 3.77 37.19 -50.93
C SER A 637 4.39 35.88 -50.35
N GLU A 638 4.10 34.78 -51.04
CA GLU A 638 4.80 33.47 -51.26
C GLU A 638 6.33 33.29 -50.99
N PRO A 639 6.91 32.06 -51.11
CA PRO A 639 6.32 30.69 -51.30
C PRO A 639 6.93 29.55 -50.41
N ALA A 640 6.37 28.33 -50.53
CA ALA A 640 6.96 27.05 -50.06
C ALA A 640 7.96 26.45 -51.09
N PRO A 641 8.63 25.27 -50.85
CA PRO A 641 8.07 23.96 -51.23
C PRO A 641 8.59 22.76 -50.34
N PRO A 642 8.60 21.45 -50.74
CA PRO A 642 7.48 20.52 -50.48
C PRO A 642 7.84 19.05 -50.06
N SER A 643 6.82 18.17 -50.02
CA SER A 643 6.84 16.70 -50.33
C SER A 643 7.49 15.69 -49.35
N SER A 644 7.06 14.42 -49.18
CA SER A 644 5.87 13.69 -49.70
C SER A 644 5.70 12.26 -49.09
N ALA A 645 4.45 11.77 -49.02
CA ALA A 645 3.97 10.37 -49.26
C ALA A 645 4.41 9.20 -48.33
N SER A 646 3.71 8.04 -48.21
CA SER A 646 2.29 7.60 -48.38
C SER A 646 2.12 6.10 -48.00
N MET A 647 0.87 5.58 -47.94
CA MET A 647 0.41 4.16 -48.10
C MET A 647 0.31 3.25 -46.82
N ILE A 648 -0.80 2.56 -46.44
CA ILE A 648 -1.73 1.55 -47.08
C ILE A 648 -1.22 0.09 -46.84
N THR A 649 -1.94 -0.95 -46.35
CA THR A 649 -3.38 -1.24 -45.99
C THR A 649 -3.46 -2.43 -44.97
N ALA A 650 -4.34 -2.44 -43.93
CA ALA A 650 -5.67 -3.11 -43.80
C ALA A 650 -5.75 -4.57 -43.24
N ARG A 651 -6.93 -4.93 -42.68
CA ARG A 651 -7.41 -6.14 -41.95
C ARG A 651 -7.79 -7.34 -42.88
N PRO A 652 -8.37 -8.53 -42.47
CA PRO A 652 -8.88 -9.05 -41.17
C PRO A 652 -8.29 -10.46 -40.77
N GLY A 653 -8.83 -11.35 -39.91
CA GLY A 653 -10.12 -11.47 -39.17
C GLY A 653 -10.22 -12.67 -38.18
N ASP A 654 -11.45 -13.00 -37.74
CA ASP A 654 -11.89 -14.01 -36.71
C ASP A 654 -12.20 -15.43 -37.32
N PRO A 655 -12.75 -16.50 -36.63
CA PRO A 655 -13.49 -16.54 -35.34
C PRO A 655 -13.50 -17.83 -34.42
N ALA A 656 -14.32 -17.76 -33.34
CA ALA A 656 -15.12 -18.82 -32.65
C ALA A 656 -14.42 -19.93 -31.80
N SER A 657 -14.67 -20.09 -30.47
CA SER A 657 -15.82 -20.71 -29.74
C SER A 657 -15.58 -22.23 -29.40
N ALA A 658 -16.12 -22.93 -28.38
CA ALA A 658 -16.94 -22.64 -27.18
C ALA A 658 -16.96 -23.86 -26.18
N ARG A 659 -17.35 -23.64 -24.90
CA ARG A 659 -17.84 -24.62 -23.85
C ARG A 659 -16.89 -25.78 -23.40
N GLY A 660 -16.91 -26.31 -22.16
CA GLY A 660 -17.54 -25.89 -20.88
C GLY A 660 -17.77 -27.04 -19.86
N SER A 661 -17.66 -26.78 -18.55
CA SER A 661 -18.20 -27.55 -17.38
C SER A 661 -17.63 -29.00 -17.13
N ILE A 662 -17.53 -29.63 -15.93
CA ILE A 662 -18.44 -29.85 -14.78
C ILE A 662 -17.65 -30.41 -13.52
N HIS A 663 -18.03 -30.06 -12.26
CA HIS A 663 -17.78 -30.73 -10.92
C HIS A 663 -16.32 -31.04 -10.40
N ASP A 664 -16.00 -31.19 -9.09
CA ASP A 664 -16.71 -30.87 -7.82
C ASP A 664 -15.75 -30.60 -6.62
N THR A 665 -16.31 -30.05 -5.53
CA THR A 665 -15.90 -30.08 -4.10
C THR A 665 -14.41 -30.20 -3.63
N SER A 666 -13.92 -29.07 -3.10
CA SER A 666 -13.55 -28.89 -1.67
C SER A 666 -12.11 -29.09 -1.13
N ARG A 667 -11.61 -27.98 -0.56
CA ARG A 667 -10.84 -27.82 0.70
C ARG A 667 -9.43 -28.44 0.85
N THR A 668 -8.42 -27.56 0.90
CA THR A 668 -7.50 -27.49 2.06
C THR A 668 -6.89 -26.09 2.29
N SER A 669 -6.63 -25.84 3.56
CA SER A 669 -6.12 -24.66 4.29
C SER A 669 -4.73 -24.08 3.94
N THR A 670 -4.66 -22.73 3.91
CA THR A 670 -3.64 -21.83 4.59
C THR A 670 -2.14 -21.84 4.20
N PRO A 671 -1.33 -20.81 4.54
CA PRO A 671 -1.48 -19.36 4.24
C PRO A 671 -0.12 -18.77 3.70
N PRO A 672 0.39 -17.53 3.97
CA PRO A 672 0.96 -16.66 2.92
C PRO A 672 2.50 -16.36 3.05
N PRO A 673 3.06 -15.46 2.23
CA PRO A 673 3.42 -14.14 2.76
C PRO A 673 3.21 -12.93 1.80
N ALA A 674 3.70 -11.75 2.21
CA ALA A 674 3.26 -10.40 1.81
C ALA A 674 4.21 -9.65 0.81
N PRO A 675 3.92 -8.40 0.37
CA PRO A 675 4.38 -7.83 -0.91
C PRO A 675 5.51 -6.78 -0.82
N ALA A 676 5.87 -6.16 -1.96
CA ALA A 676 6.72 -4.98 -2.06
C ALA A 676 6.24 -3.93 -3.08
N ALA A 677 6.50 -2.65 -2.77
CA ALA A 677 6.22 -1.40 -3.52
C ALA A 677 6.80 -1.38 -4.96
N ALA A 678 6.30 -0.67 -5.99
CA ALA A 678 5.51 0.58 -6.20
C ALA A 678 6.35 1.74 -6.78
N ALA A 679 6.12 2.06 -8.07
CA ALA A 679 6.45 3.27 -8.85
C ALA A 679 6.22 2.94 -10.34
N THR A 680 5.72 3.78 -11.26
CA THR A 680 5.10 5.13 -11.21
C THR A 680 4.19 5.24 -12.44
N ALA A 681 3.06 5.94 -12.35
CA ALA A 681 2.04 5.97 -13.39
C ALA A 681 2.15 7.18 -14.35
N THR A 682 1.90 6.93 -15.64
CA THR A 682 1.39 7.94 -16.60
C THR A 682 0.25 7.34 -17.43
N ALA A 683 -0.94 7.92 -17.31
CA ALA A 683 -2.09 7.81 -18.22
C ALA A 683 -2.51 6.40 -18.69
N ALA A 684 -3.25 5.67 -17.85
CA ALA A 684 -4.00 4.48 -18.27
C ALA A 684 -5.42 4.86 -18.73
N SER A 685 -5.77 4.49 -19.97
CA SER A 685 -7.13 4.53 -20.49
C SER A 685 -8.01 3.45 -19.86
N ALA A 686 -9.33 3.64 -19.90
CA ALA A 686 -10.32 2.75 -19.28
C ALA A 686 -10.18 1.27 -19.70
N ALA A 687 -10.29 0.37 -18.73
CA ALA A 687 -10.33 -1.07 -18.95
C ALA A 687 -11.65 -1.51 -19.66
N PRO A 688 -11.63 -2.59 -20.45
CA PRO A 688 -12.81 -3.01 -21.21
C PRO A 688 -13.87 -3.68 -20.32
N ALA A 689 -15.11 -3.24 -20.46
CA ALA A 689 -16.26 -3.89 -19.81
C ALA A 689 -16.57 -5.24 -20.47
N ARG A 690 -17.03 -6.22 -19.68
CA ARG A 690 -17.54 -7.50 -20.21
C ARG A 690 -18.77 -7.27 -21.08
N PRO A 691 -18.93 -7.97 -22.22
CA PRO A 691 -20.15 -7.88 -23.02
C PRO A 691 -21.34 -8.43 -22.22
N ARG A 692 -22.39 -7.61 -22.07
CA ARG A 692 -23.61 -7.95 -21.32
C ARG A 692 -24.53 -8.76 -22.21
N ARG A 693 -24.97 -9.93 -21.74
CA ARG A 693 -25.95 -10.78 -22.44
C ARG A 693 -27.37 -10.46 -22.00
N ARG A 694 -28.33 -10.50 -22.93
CA ARG A 694 -29.77 -10.44 -22.61
C ARG A 694 -30.23 -11.71 -21.86
N PRO A 695 -30.96 -11.60 -20.73
CA PRO A 695 -31.46 -12.76 -19.99
C PRO A 695 -32.49 -13.57 -20.79
N SER A 696 -32.64 -14.86 -20.45
CA SER A 696 -33.56 -15.76 -21.16
C SER A 696 -35.02 -15.54 -20.72
N PRO A 697 -35.99 -15.31 -21.63
CA PRO A 697 -37.40 -15.09 -21.25
C PRO A 697 -38.01 -16.27 -20.47
N ARG A 698 -37.49 -17.48 -20.69
CA ARG A 698 -37.92 -18.74 -20.09
C ARG A 698 -37.84 -18.76 -18.56
N GLN A 699 -36.90 -18.03 -17.95
CA GLN A 699 -36.78 -17.89 -16.49
C GLN A 699 -38.04 -17.29 -15.86
N TYR A 700 -38.76 -16.45 -16.61
CA TYR A 700 -39.89 -15.69 -16.12
C TYR A 700 -41.24 -16.40 -16.34
N PHE A 701 -41.29 -17.47 -17.14
CA PHE A 701 -42.56 -18.17 -17.47
C PHE A 701 -43.30 -18.67 -16.21
N ALA A 702 -42.57 -19.18 -15.21
CA ALA A 702 -43.14 -19.66 -13.96
C ALA A 702 -43.81 -18.57 -13.11
N HIS A 703 -43.48 -17.29 -13.32
CA HIS A 703 -44.07 -16.17 -12.61
C HIS A 703 -45.44 -15.75 -13.17
N PHE A 704 -45.79 -16.22 -14.38
CA PHE A 704 -47.00 -15.82 -15.11
C PHE A 704 -48.13 -16.86 -15.09
N VAL A 705 -48.02 -17.93 -14.30
CA VAL A 705 -48.98 -19.05 -14.26
C VAL A 705 -50.42 -18.58 -14.01
N ASP A 706 -50.60 -17.61 -13.11
CA ASP A 706 -51.90 -17.05 -12.74
C ASP A 706 -52.35 -15.88 -13.65
N HIS A 707 -51.56 -15.54 -14.67
CA HIS A 707 -51.64 -14.28 -15.45
C HIS A 707 -51.54 -14.49 -16.97
N ARG A 708 -52.38 -15.38 -17.53
CA ARG A 708 -52.42 -15.72 -18.97
C ARG A 708 -52.42 -14.51 -19.94
N PRO A 709 -53.25 -13.45 -19.78
CA PRO A 709 -53.25 -12.35 -20.76
C PRO A 709 -51.99 -11.47 -20.67
N GLN A 710 -51.41 -11.31 -19.48
CA GLN A 710 -50.12 -10.66 -19.30
C GLN A 710 -48.99 -11.51 -19.91
N PHE A 711 -49.09 -12.84 -19.83
CA PHE A 711 -48.11 -13.75 -20.42
C PHE A 711 -48.09 -13.69 -21.95
N VAL A 712 -49.27 -13.72 -22.60
CA VAL A 712 -49.36 -13.55 -24.07
C VAL A 712 -48.77 -12.21 -24.48
N ARG A 713 -49.13 -11.12 -23.78
CA ARG A 713 -48.55 -9.79 -24.04
C ARG A 713 -47.03 -9.76 -23.85
N PHE A 714 -46.49 -10.42 -22.83
CA PHE A 714 -45.05 -10.55 -22.61
C PHE A 714 -44.37 -11.30 -23.77
N LEU A 715 -44.88 -12.48 -24.17
CA LEU A 715 -44.30 -13.28 -25.24
C LEU A 715 -44.37 -12.57 -26.61
N GLU A 716 -45.50 -11.97 -26.96
CA GLU A 716 -45.68 -11.26 -28.23
C GLU A 716 -44.81 -9.99 -28.31
N THR A 717 -44.70 -9.23 -27.21
CA THR A 717 -43.84 -8.04 -27.19
C THR A 717 -42.35 -8.37 -27.14
N VAL A 718 -41.95 -9.46 -26.50
CA VAL A 718 -40.56 -9.97 -26.55
C VAL A 718 -40.23 -10.46 -27.96
N ALA A 719 -41.10 -11.24 -28.61
CA ALA A 719 -40.89 -11.71 -29.98
C ALA A 719 -40.74 -10.56 -30.97
N LEU A 720 -41.61 -9.54 -30.87
CA LEU A 720 -41.59 -8.37 -31.72
C LEU A 720 -40.36 -7.47 -31.48
N ARG A 721 -40.06 -7.14 -30.21
CA ARG A 721 -38.97 -6.20 -29.87
C ARG A 721 -37.57 -6.81 -29.95
N ARG A 722 -37.40 -8.07 -29.52
CA ARG A 722 -36.07 -8.73 -29.47
C ARG A 722 -35.68 -9.34 -30.81
N TRP A 723 -36.64 -9.82 -31.60
CA TRP A 723 -36.36 -10.59 -32.82
C TRP A 723 -37.06 -10.05 -34.08
N GLY A 724 -37.91 -9.04 -33.98
CA GLY A 724 -38.68 -8.52 -35.12
C GLY A 724 -39.75 -9.48 -35.65
N GLN A 725 -40.07 -10.54 -34.89
CA GLN A 725 -40.95 -11.62 -35.33
C GLN A 725 -42.35 -11.41 -34.77
N GLY A 726 -43.35 -11.48 -35.64
CA GLY A 726 -44.77 -11.36 -35.29
C GLY A 726 -45.65 -12.08 -36.29
N VAL A 727 -46.82 -12.56 -35.84
CA VAL A 727 -47.78 -13.28 -36.69
C VAL A 727 -48.47 -12.31 -37.67
N ASP A 728 -48.86 -11.12 -37.18
CA ASP A 728 -49.70 -10.17 -37.92
C ASP A 728 -48.92 -9.10 -38.73
N THR A 729 -47.59 -9.03 -38.60
CA THR A 729 -46.77 -7.93 -39.15
C THR A 729 -45.84 -8.35 -40.29
N ALA A 730 -45.84 -7.57 -41.37
CA ALA A 730 -44.83 -7.59 -42.42
C ALA A 730 -43.45 -7.13 -41.88
N PRO A 731 -42.32 -7.64 -42.41
CA PRO A 731 -41.01 -7.59 -41.74
C PRO A 731 -40.31 -6.21 -41.66
N ASP A 732 -40.87 -5.13 -42.20
CA ASP A 732 -40.10 -3.92 -42.58
C ASP A 732 -40.22 -2.70 -41.61
N SER A 733 -40.50 -2.88 -40.31
CA SER A 733 -40.72 -1.70 -39.42
C SER A 733 -40.30 -1.81 -37.94
N VAL A 734 -39.25 -2.58 -37.60
CA VAL A 734 -38.60 -2.49 -36.28
C VAL A 734 -37.08 -2.47 -36.42
N THR A 735 -36.41 -1.46 -35.86
CA THR A 735 -34.94 -1.44 -35.70
C THR A 735 -34.53 -2.44 -34.62
N ILE A 736 -34.00 -3.60 -35.03
CA ILE A 736 -33.52 -4.62 -34.11
C ILE A 736 -32.14 -4.24 -33.58
N GLU A 737 -32.03 -4.02 -32.25
CA GLU A 737 -30.73 -3.92 -31.59
C GLU A 737 -30.06 -5.31 -31.54
N GLN A 738 -28.98 -5.50 -32.30
CA GLN A 738 -28.18 -6.73 -32.30
C GLN A 738 -27.24 -6.78 -31.08
N ASP A 739 -27.24 -7.90 -30.34
CA ASP A 739 -26.38 -8.14 -29.17
C ASP A 739 -25.02 -8.72 -29.62
N PRO A 740 -23.87 -8.02 -29.45
CA PRO A 740 -22.56 -8.50 -29.89
C PRO A 740 -22.00 -9.70 -29.09
N GLY A 741 -22.66 -10.11 -27.99
CA GLY A 741 -22.18 -11.14 -27.08
C GLY A 741 -23.09 -12.36 -26.92
N ALA A 742 -24.19 -12.45 -27.67
CA ALA A 742 -25.20 -13.49 -27.54
C ALA A 742 -24.69 -14.89 -27.95
N ASP A 743 -25.02 -15.92 -27.18
CA ASP A 743 -24.97 -17.31 -27.67
C ASP A 743 -26.14 -17.48 -28.64
N GLU A 744 -25.90 -17.37 -29.96
CA GLU A 744 -26.91 -17.55 -31.01
C GLU A 744 -27.74 -18.84 -30.80
N GLN A 745 -27.07 -19.91 -30.37
CA GLN A 745 -27.69 -21.22 -30.10
C GLN A 745 -28.50 -21.28 -28.79
N SER A 746 -28.32 -20.32 -27.89
CA SER A 746 -29.23 -20.12 -26.75
C SER A 746 -30.42 -19.27 -27.17
N GLU A 747 -30.21 -18.22 -27.96
CA GLU A 747 -31.29 -17.39 -28.49
C GLU A 747 -32.24 -18.20 -29.37
N LEU A 748 -31.74 -19.06 -30.26
CA LEU A 748 -32.56 -19.98 -31.06
C LEU A 748 -33.43 -20.92 -30.19
N ARG A 749 -32.94 -21.33 -29.01
CA ARG A 749 -33.71 -22.16 -28.06
C ARG A 749 -34.76 -21.35 -27.31
N ASP A 750 -34.46 -20.10 -26.98
CA ASP A 750 -35.40 -19.19 -26.34
C ASP A 750 -36.50 -18.75 -27.32
N GLN A 751 -36.14 -18.46 -28.57
CA GLN A 751 -37.06 -18.23 -29.69
C GLN A 751 -37.97 -19.44 -29.89
N ALA A 752 -37.40 -20.65 -30.03
CA ALA A 752 -38.18 -21.87 -30.16
C ALA A 752 -39.10 -22.13 -28.95
N ALA A 753 -38.64 -21.85 -27.72
CA ALA A 753 -39.49 -21.98 -26.53
C ALA A 753 -40.64 -20.95 -26.53
N VAL A 754 -40.40 -19.71 -26.92
CA VAL A 754 -41.42 -18.67 -27.06
C VAL A 754 -42.43 -19.04 -28.16
N TRP A 755 -41.99 -19.47 -29.34
CA TRP A 755 -42.91 -19.87 -30.41
C TRP A 755 -43.63 -21.19 -30.16
N ASN A 756 -43.00 -22.17 -29.51
CA ASN A 756 -43.67 -23.40 -29.08
C ASN A 756 -44.76 -23.11 -28.03
N THR A 757 -44.47 -22.26 -27.03
CA THR A 757 -45.47 -21.88 -26.02
C THR A 757 -46.56 -20.97 -26.59
N LEU A 758 -46.25 -20.07 -27.53
CA LEU A 758 -47.26 -19.33 -28.30
C LEU A 758 -48.12 -20.28 -29.14
N LEU A 759 -47.55 -21.28 -29.83
CA LEU A 759 -48.30 -22.29 -30.57
C LEU A 759 -49.20 -23.13 -29.65
N GLU A 760 -48.73 -23.48 -28.46
CA GLU A 760 -49.53 -24.17 -27.44
C GLU A 760 -50.70 -23.33 -26.92
N LEU A 761 -50.50 -22.01 -26.79
CA LEU A 761 -51.51 -21.02 -26.36
C LEU A 761 -52.47 -20.59 -27.49
N TYR A 762 -52.04 -20.61 -28.75
CA TYR A 762 -52.85 -20.28 -29.92
C TYR A 762 -53.74 -21.44 -30.35
N LEU A 763 -53.24 -22.68 -30.30
CA LEU A 763 -54.08 -23.86 -30.49
C LEU A 763 -55.00 -24.02 -29.26
N PRO A 764 -56.33 -24.07 -29.40
CA PRO A 764 -57.23 -24.22 -28.25
C PRO A 764 -57.08 -25.57 -27.55
N GLN A 765 -57.47 -25.63 -26.28
CA GLN A 765 -57.81 -26.92 -25.64
C GLN A 765 -59.10 -27.48 -26.29
N PRO A 766 -59.25 -28.81 -26.44
CA PRO A 766 -60.39 -29.42 -27.11
C PRO A 766 -61.74 -29.15 -26.40
N ASP A 767 -61.73 -28.74 -25.13
CA ASP A 767 -62.94 -28.38 -24.38
C ASP A 767 -63.43 -26.94 -24.64
N ALA A 768 -62.68 -26.14 -25.41
CA ALA A 768 -62.99 -24.74 -25.71
C ALA A 768 -63.61 -24.53 -27.11
N ILE A 769 -64.31 -25.54 -27.64
CA ILE A 769 -64.97 -25.48 -28.96
C ILE A 769 -66.23 -24.60 -28.86
N GLY A 770 -66.12 -23.37 -29.37
CA GLY A 770 -67.29 -22.54 -29.69
C GLY A 770 -68.08 -23.09 -30.88
N VAL A 771 -69.37 -22.73 -30.95
CA VAL A 771 -70.36 -23.29 -31.91
C VAL A 771 -70.02 -23.06 -33.40
N ASN A 772 -69.05 -22.19 -33.71
CA ASN A 772 -68.49 -22.01 -35.05
C ASN A 772 -67.07 -22.61 -35.08
N GLY A 773 -66.87 -23.68 -35.84
CA GLY A 773 -65.65 -24.51 -35.86
C GLY A 773 -64.42 -23.90 -36.54
N ALA A 774 -64.01 -22.70 -36.11
CA ALA A 774 -62.70 -22.13 -36.34
C ALA A 774 -62.39 -21.19 -35.16
N ALA A 775 -61.40 -21.52 -34.34
CA ALA A 775 -60.95 -20.63 -33.27
C ALA A 775 -59.99 -19.57 -33.85
N PRO A 776 -60.03 -18.31 -33.40
CA PRO A 776 -59.19 -17.24 -33.93
C PRO A 776 -57.67 -17.43 -33.72
N GLY A 777 -57.26 -18.48 -32.99
CA GLY A 777 -55.87 -18.90 -32.86
C GLY A 777 -55.44 -20.00 -33.85
N GLU A 778 -56.36 -20.72 -34.48
CA GLU A 778 -56.03 -21.78 -35.47
C GLU A 778 -55.49 -21.18 -36.77
N ASP A 779 -56.08 -20.08 -37.24
CA ASP A 779 -55.57 -19.31 -38.38
C ASP A 779 -54.16 -18.76 -38.10
N LYS A 780 -53.92 -18.27 -36.86
CA LYS A 780 -52.60 -17.81 -36.42
C LYS A 780 -51.59 -18.95 -36.32
N ALA A 781 -52.00 -20.14 -35.88
CA ALA A 781 -51.16 -21.33 -35.86
C ALA A 781 -50.82 -21.83 -37.29
N LEU A 782 -51.78 -21.79 -38.21
CA LEU A 782 -51.55 -22.09 -39.63
C LEU A 782 -50.58 -21.11 -40.29
N GLN A 783 -50.76 -19.80 -40.06
CA GLN A 783 -49.85 -18.77 -40.55
C GLN A 783 -48.44 -18.92 -39.97
N LEU A 784 -48.32 -19.26 -38.68
CA LEU A 784 -47.04 -19.56 -38.03
C LEU A 784 -46.33 -20.75 -38.69
N LEU A 785 -47.04 -21.85 -38.97
CA LEU A 785 -46.48 -23.05 -39.61
C LEU A 785 -46.09 -22.81 -41.08
N GLN A 786 -46.84 -21.98 -41.81
CA GLN A 786 -46.54 -21.60 -43.19
C GLN A 786 -45.30 -20.72 -43.31
N ARG A 787 -44.98 -19.89 -42.29
CA ARG A 787 -43.77 -19.07 -42.30
C ARG A 787 -42.53 -19.94 -42.11
N GLY A 788 -41.69 -19.97 -43.13
CA GLY A 788 -40.37 -20.61 -43.10
C GLY A 788 -39.48 -20.01 -42.01
N ASP A 789 -39.56 -18.69 -41.85
CA ASP A 789 -38.65 -17.83 -41.09
C ASP A 789 -38.78 -17.94 -39.56
N LEU A 790 -39.86 -18.54 -39.05
CA LEU A 790 -40.11 -18.60 -37.62
C LEU A 790 -39.42 -19.84 -36.99
N PRO A 791 -38.52 -19.62 -36.01
CA PRO A 791 -37.86 -20.70 -35.29
C PRO A 791 -38.82 -21.35 -34.28
N TYR A 792 -39.43 -22.47 -34.66
CA TYR A 792 -40.17 -23.37 -33.77
C TYR A 792 -39.58 -24.79 -33.87
N ASP A 793 -39.81 -25.64 -32.88
CA ASP A 793 -39.36 -27.04 -32.94
C ASP A 793 -40.32 -27.87 -33.81
N PRO A 794 -39.90 -28.39 -34.98
CA PRO A 794 -40.80 -29.12 -35.87
C PRO A 794 -41.27 -30.45 -35.28
N THR A 795 -40.52 -31.06 -34.36
CA THR A 795 -40.92 -32.33 -33.71
C THR A 795 -41.99 -32.08 -32.64
N HIS A 796 -41.85 -30.99 -31.88
CA HIS A 796 -42.89 -30.52 -30.97
C HIS A 796 -44.15 -30.08 -31.74
N ALA A 797 -43.99 -29.36 -32.85
CA ALA A 797 -45.10 -28.98 -33.72
C ALA A 797 -45.79 -30.21 -34.35
N LEU A 798 -45.04 -31.25 -34.75
CA LEU A 798 -45.60 -32.53 -35.20
C LEU A 798 -46.37 -33.25 -34.09
N LEU A 799 -45.87 -33.24 -32.85
CA LEU A 799 -46.56 -33.83 -31.72
C LEU A 799 -47.85 -33.07 -31.40
N LEU A 800 -47.82 -31.73 -31.40
CA LEU A 800 -49.01 -30.89 -31.24
C LEU A 800 -50.01 -31.09 -32.39
N CYS A 801 -49.55 -31.15 -33.64
CA CYS A 801 -50.42 -31.36 -34.80
C CYS A 801 -51.01 -32.78 -34.82
N SER A 802 -50.28 -33.81 -34.40
CA SER A 802 -50.80 -35.19 -34.34
C SER A 802 -51.76 -35.38 -33.16
N THR A 803 -51.43 -34.88 -31.96
CA THR A 803 -52.31 -34.94 -30.78
C THR A 803 -53.59 -34.12 -30.95
N ARG A 804 -53.55 -33.03 -31.74
CA ARG A 804 -54.71 -32.19 -32.10
C ARG A 804 -55.26 -32.44 -33.52
N ALA A 805 -54.87 -33.55 -34.17
CA ALA A 805 -55.38 -34.06 -35.47
C ALA A 805 -55.34 -33.11 -36.69
N HIS A 806 -54.33 -32.23 -36.78
CA HIS A 806 -54.19 -31.21 -37.82
C HIS A 806 -53.40 -31.71 -39.07
N ILE A 807 -54.13 -32.28 -40.05
CA ILE A 807 -53.56 -32.96 -41.24
C ILE A 807 -52.73 -32.02 -42.15
N ALA A 808 -53.19 -30.80 -42.39
CA ALA A 808 -52.50 -29.87 -43.29
C ALA A 808 -51.11 -29.47 -42.77
N GLY A 809 -50.98 -29.28 -41.44
CA GLY A 809 -49.70 -29.04 -40.80
C GLY A 809 -48.78 -30.26 -40.81
N LEU A 810 -49.32 -31.47 -40.66
CA LEU A 810 -48.53 -32.71 -40.69
C LEU A 810 -47.76 -32.91 -42.02
N ILE A 811 -48.42 -32.72 -43.16
CA ILE A 811 -47.78 -32.86 -44.48
C ILE A 811 -46.68 -31.80 -44.65
N LEU A 812 -46.99 -30.53 -44.36
CA LEU A 812 -46.05 -29.42 -44.47
C LEU A 812 -44.84 -29.58 -43.53
N LEU A 813 -45.03 -30.14 -42.33
CA LEU A 813 -43.95 -30.45 -41.40
C LEU A 813 -43.08 -31.63 -41.87
N TRP A 814 -43.65 -32.68 -42.46
CA TRP A 814 -42.89 -33.79 -43.03
C TRP A 814 -42.05 -33.38 -44.25
N GLU A 815 -42.60 -32.52 -45.11
CA GLU A 815 -41.88 -31.91 -46.22
C GLU A 815 -40.72 -31.03 -45.72
N ARG A 816 -40.95 -30.16 -44.73
CA ARG A 816 -39.91 -29.29 -44.12
C ARG A 816 -38.82 -30.07 -43.37
N LEU A 817 -39.13 -31.22 -42.78
CA LEU A 817 -38.17 -32.05 -42.04
C LEU A 817 -37.32 -32.96 -42.94
N GLY A 818 -37.49 -32.90 -44.26
CA GLY A 818 -36.80 -33.78 -45.19
C GLY A 818 -37.17 -35.25 -45.02
N MET A 819 -38.28 -35.57 -44.35
CA MET A 819 -38.72 -36.95 -44.09
C MET A 819 -39.44 -37.52 -45.32
N HIS A 820 -38.80 -37.37 -46.48
CA HIS A 820 -39.31 -37.79 -47.78
C HIS A 820 -39.53 -39.30 -47.85
N GLU A 821 -38.74 -40.09 -47.13
CA GLU A 821 -39.01 -41.52 -46.96
C GLU A 821 -40.36 -41.78 -46.29
N ASP A 822 -40.76 -40.97 -45.30
CA ASP A 822 -41.99 -41.18 -44.54
C ASP A 822 -43.19 -40.57 -45.26
N VAL A 823 -43.01 -39.47 -46.01
CA VAL A 823 -43.98 -39.01 -47.03
C VAL A 823 -44.21 -40.12 -48.07
N VAL A 824 -43.15 -40.71 -48.62
CA VAL A 824 -43.24 -41.80 -49.60
C VAL A 824 -43.85 -43.06 -48.98
N ARG A 825 -43.51 -43.43 -47.74
CA ARG A 825 -44.12 -44.57 -47.02
C ARG A 825 -45.61 -44.32 -46.74
N PHE A 826 -45.99 -43.13 -46.32
CA PHE A 826 -47.38 -42.73 -46.10
C PHE A 826 -48.21 -42.84 -47.38
N TRP A 827 -47.67 -42.39 -48.52
CA TRP A 827 -48.31 -42.60 -49.82
C TRP A 827 -48.28 -44.06 -50.28
N MET A 828 -47.21 -44.83 -50.03
CA MET A 828 -47.17 -46.27 -50.29
C MET A 828 -48.17 -47.07 -49.43
N GLU A 829 -48.41 -46.66 -48.18
CA GLU A 829 -49.38 -47.27 -47.28
C GLU A 829 -50.82 -46.94 -47.71
N ARG A 830 -51.09 -45.70 -48.12
CA ARG A 830 -52.36 -45.33 -48.78
C ARG A 830 -52.57 -46.05 -50.11
N ALA A 831 -51.53 -46.21 -50.93
CA ALA A 831 -51.59 -46.99 -52.18
C ALA A 831 -51.92 -48.47 -51.90
N ARG A 832 -51.34 -49.06 -50.85
CA ARG A 832 -51.69 -50.42 -50.38
C ARG A 832 -53.09 -50.51 -49.78
N ALA A 833 -53.60 -49.43 -49.19
CA ALA A 833 -54.97 -49.33 -48.69
C ALA A 833 -56.02 -49.10 -49.79
N GLY A 834 -55.61 -48.89 -51.04
CA GLY A 834 -56.47 -48.80 -52.22
C GLY A 834 -56.59 -47.42 -52.88
N ASP A 835 -55.87 -46.40 -52.41
CA ASP A 835 -55.88 -45.07 -53.05
C ASP A 835 -55.09 -45.09 -54.38
N GLU A 836 -55.78 -45.27 -55.52
CA GLU A 836 -55.16 -45.35 -56.86
C GLU A 836 -54.30 -44.13 -57.25
N ARG A 837 -54.56 -42.95 -56.67
CA ARG A 837 -53.78 -41.72 -56.94
C ARG A 837 -52.45 -41.67 -56.19
N ALA A 838 -52.24 -42.52 -55.19
CA ALA A 838 -51.06 -42.46 -54.34
C ALA A 838 -49.80 -43.03 -55.02
N SER A 839 -49.93 -43.93 -56.01
CA SER A 839 -48.77 -44.42 -56.79
C SER A 839 -48.09 -43.34 -57.61
N ASP A 840 -48.87 -42.43 -58.19
CA ASP A 840 -48.35 -41.32 -58.99
C ASP A 840 -47.64 -40.29 -58.11
N GLU A 841 -48.16 -40.03 -56.90
CA GLU A 841 -47.48 -39.19 -55.92
C GLU A 841 -46.18 -39.82 -55.39
N VAL A 842 -46.06 -41.15 -55.33
CA VAL A 842 -44.77 -41.82 -55.02
C VAL A 842 -43.73 -41.57 -56.10
N VAL A 843 -44.09 -41.62 -57.39
CA VAL A 843 -43.15 -41.33 -58.50
C VAL A 843 -42.82 -39.84 -58.58
N LYS A 844 -43.80 -38.95 -58.36
CA LYS A 844 -43.55 -37.50 -58.24
C LYS A 844 -42.67 -37.17 -57.04
N ALA A 845 -42.84 -37.86 -55.91
CA ALA A 845 -41.97 -37.73 -54.75
C ALA A 845 -40.54 -38.23 -55.05
N LEU A 846 -40.36 -39.37 -55.75
CA LEU A 846 -39.03 -39.79 -56.19
C LEU A 846 -38.40 -38.76 -57.15
N ALA A 847 -39.16 -38.21 -58.09
CA ALA A 847 -38.65 -37.20 -59.03
C ALA A 847 -38.32 -35.85 -58.37
N LYS A 848 -38.91 -35.55 -57.20
CA LYS A 848 -38.62 -34.34 -56.40
C LYS A 848 -37.49 -34.53 -55.39
N TYR A 849 -37.39 -35.71 -54.78
CA TYR A 849 -36.51 -35.97 -53.62
C TYR A 849 -35.37 -36.96 -53.92
N GLY A 850 -35.36 -37.60 -55.09
CA GLY A 850 -34.35 -38.59 -55.49
C GLY A 850 -32.94 -38.00 -55.56
N ASP A 851 -32.83 -36.75 -56.04
CA ASP A 851 -31.56 -36.01 -56.09
C ASP A 851 -30.89 -35.87 -54.71
N GLU A 852 -31.69 -35.62 -53.67
CA GLU A 852 -31.22 -35.33 -52.31
C GLU A 852 -30.94 -36.58 -51.48
N ARG A 853 -31.67 -37.68 -51.73
CA ARG A 853 -31.50 -38.95 -51.00
C ARG A 853 -31.30 -40.14 -51.94
N PRO A 854 -30.03 -40.48 -52.26
CA PRO A 854 -29.68 -41.66 -53.04
C PRO A 854 -30.23 -43.00 -52.50
N GLY A 855 -30.55 -43.09 -51.21
CA GLY A 855 -31.19 -44.25 -50.58
C GLY A 855 -32.66 -44.48 -50.99
N LEU A 856 -33.34 -43.45 -51.52
CA LEU A 856 -34.68 -43.59 -52.08
C LEU A 856 -34.68 -44.45 -53.35
N TYR A 857 -33.61 -44.40 -54.16
CA TYR A 857 -33.53 -45.23 -55.37
C TYR A 857 -33.58 -46.73 -55.04
N PRO A 858 -32.76 -47.32 -54.15
CA PRO A 858 -32.95 -48.72 -53.72
C PRO A 858 -34.34 -49.04 -53.14
N LEU A 859 -34.96 -48.11 -52.41
CA LEU A 859 -36.30 -48.33 -51.82
C LEU A 859 -37.39 -48.39 -52.90
N VAL A 860 -37.39 -47.42 -53.83
CA VAL A 860 -38.37 -47.35 -54.91
C VAL A 860 -38.07 -48.37 -56.01
N LEU A 861 -36.80 -48.69 -56.31
CA LEU A 861 -36.42 -49.83 -57.15
C LEU A 861 -36.99 -51.15 -56.61
N ARG A 862 -36.94 -51.37 -55.29
CA ARG A 862 -37.56 -52.54 -54.65
C ARG A 862 -39.09 -52.51 -54.70
N PHE A 863 -39.71 -51.33 -54.61
CA PHE A 863 -41.17 -51.18 -54.74
C PHE A 863 -41.64 -51.43 -56.18
N LEU A 864 -41.01 -50.80 -57.18
CA LEU A 864 -41.33 -50.95 -58.61
C LEU A 864 -41.07 -52.37 -59.13
N THR A 865 -40.13 -53.11 -58.55
CA THR A 865 -39.87 -54.52 -58.87
C THR A 865 -40.63 -55.52 -57.99
N SER A 866 -41.56 -55.07 -57.13
CA SER A 866 -42.32 -55.96 -56.23
C SER A 866 -43.62 -56.52 -56.82
N ASP A 867 -44.18 -55.86 -57.84
CA ASP A 867 -45.41 -56.30 -58.53
C ASP A 867 -45.23 -56.18 -60.05
N ALA A 868 -45.62 -57.22 -60.78
CA ALA A 868 -45.60 -57.25 -62.25
C ALA A 868 -46.52 -56.18 -62.86
N ALA A 869 -47.62 -55.82 -62.19
CA ALA A 869 -48.53 -54.76 -62.65
C ALA A 869 -47.92 -53.35 -62.52
N LEU A 870 -47.05 -53.13 -61.53
CA LEU A 870 -46.29 -51.89 -61.37
C LEU A 870 -45.10 -51.84 -62.34
N LEU A 871 -44.35 -52.93 -62.48
CA LEU A 871 -43.18 -52.99 -63.35
C LEU A 871 -43.56 -52.74 -64.82
N ALA A 872 -44.67 -53.32 -65.30
CA ALA A 872 -45.17 -53.13 -66.66
C ALA A 872 -45.55 -51.67 -66.99
N ARG A 873 -45.85 -50.85 -65.96
CA ARG A 873 -46.15 -49.41 -66.12
C ARG A 873 -44.89 -48.54 -66.07
N HIS A 874 -43.85 -48.95 -65.35
CA HIS A 874 -42.68 -48.12 -65.02
C HIS A 874 -41.34 -48.59 -65.64
N THR A 875 -41.36 -49.42 -66.69
CA THR A 875 -40.16 -49.93 -67.38
C THR A 875 -39.21 -48.82 -67.88
N ASN A 876 -39.76 -47.69 -68.33
CA ASN A 876 -38.97 -46.56 -68.84
C ASN A 876 -38.32 -45.75 -67.70
N ASP A 877 -38.99 -45.65 -66.57
CA ASP A 877 -38.50 -44.92 -65.39
C ASP A 877 -37.34 -45.69 -64.74
N LEU A 878 -37.41 -47.03 -64.73
CA LEU A 878 -36.36 -47.93 -64.25
C LEU A 878 -35.01 -47.68 -64.95
N ARG A 879 -35.02 -47.45 -66.28
CA ARG A 879 -33.79 -47.21 -67.05
C ARG A 879 -33.11 -45.89 -66.67
N ARG A 880 -33.88 -44.82 -66.50
CA ARG A 880 -33.38 -43.50 -66.11
C ARG A 880 -32.68 -43.56 -64.75
N ILE A 881 -33.31 -44.24 -63.79
CA ILE A 881 -32.76 -44.46 -62.44
C ILE A 881 -31.38 -45.16 -62.49
N LEU A 882 -31.20 -46.15 -63.37
CA LEU A 882 -29.91 -46.87 -63.49
C LEU A 882 -28.79 -46.03 -64.12
N GLU A 883 -29.13 -45.10 -65.02
CA GLU A 883 -28.18 -44.16 -65.62
C GLU A 883 -27.73 -43.10 -64.58
N GLU A 884 -28.65 -42.56 -63.78
CA GLU A 884 -28.34 -41.65 -62.65
C GLU A 884 -27.44 -42.29 -61.59
N VAL A 885 -27.70 -43.57 -61.26
CA VAL A 885 -26.87 -44.37 -60.34
C VAL A 885 -25.41 -44.52 -60.82
N ARG A 886 -25.18 -44.51 -62.15
CA ARG A 886 -23.82 -44.55 -62.72
C ARG A 886 -23.03 -43.28 -62.41
N GLU A 887 -23.59 -42.14 -62.80
CA GLU A 887 -22.87 -40.87 -62.88
C GLU A 887 -22.56 -40.33 -61.49
N ARG A 888 -23.42 -40.64 -60.53
CA ARG A 888 -23.25 -40.28 -59.11
C ARG A 888 -22.58 -41.38 -58.29
N GLY A 889 -22.28 -42.54 -58.87
CA GLY A 889 -21.61 -43.66 -58.19
C GLY A 889 -22.35 -44.18 -56.95
N ILE A 890 -23.68 -44.04 -56.91
CA ILE A 890 -24.55 -44.18 -55.71
C ILE A 890 -24.37 -45.53 -55.01
N MET A 891 -24.11 -46.59 -55.77
CA MET A 891 -23.98 -47.94 -55.25
C MET A 891 -22.90 -48.72 -55.99
N PRO A 892 -22.11 -49.56 -55.29
CA PRO A 892 -21.08 -50.38 -55.92
C PRO A 892 -21.64 -51.30 -57.02
N PRO A 893 -20.83 -51.63 -58.04
CA PRO A 893 -21.25 -52.48 -59.15
C PRO A 893 -21.81 -53.84 -58.73
N VAL A 894 -21.24 -54.43 -57.68
CA VAL A 894 -21.69 -55.71 -57.11
C VAL A 894 -23.09 -55.58 -56.49
N THR A 895 -23.39 -54.44 -55.86
CA THR A 895 -24.65 -54.19 -55.16
C THR A 895 -25.82 -53.98 -56.13
N VAL A 896 -25.60 -53.33 -57.28
CA VAL A 896 -26.63 -53.14 -58.32
C VAL A 896 -27.15 -54.49 -58.80
N VAL A 897 -26.23 -55.38 -59.15
CA VAL A 897 -26.53 -56.72 -59.64
C VAL A 897 -27.25 -57.55 -58.57
N GLN A 898 -26.85 -57.43 -57.29
CA GLN A 898 -27.51 -58.12 -56.17
C GLN A 898 -28.94 -57.65 -55.85
N VAL A 899 -29.31 -56.40 -56.17
CA VAL A 899 -30.69 -55.91 -55.95
C VAL A 899 -31.61 -56.40 -57.06
N LEU A 900 -31.14 -56.33 -58.32
CA LEU A 900 -31.94 -56.74 -59.48
C LEU A 900 -32.13 -58.26 -59.59
N SER A 901 -31.15 -59.06 -59.17
CA SER A 901 -31.19 -60.53 -59.25
C SER A 901 -32.06 -61.23 -58.20
N ARG A 902 -32.61 -60.49 -57.21
CA ARG A 902 -33.42 -61.07 -56.12
C ARG A 902 -34.85 -61.39 -56.50
N ASN A 903 -35.36 -60.78 -57.57
CA ASN A 903 -36.73 -60.99 -58.06
C ASN A 903 -36.63 -61.50 -59.50
N ASP A 904 -37.30 -62.62 -59.82
CA ASP A 904 -37.22 -63.34 -61.12
C ASP A 904 -37.83 -62.58 -62.33
N VAL A 905 -37.92 -61.25 -62.26
CA VAL A 905 -38.68 -60.37 -63.17
C VAL A 905 -37.76 -59.49 -64.04
N THR A 906 -36.43 -59.50 -63.82
CA THR A 906 -35.47 -58.63 -64.54
C THR A 906 -34.47 -59.40 -65.41
N SER A 907 -33.97 -58.78 -66.48
CA SER A 907 -33.04 -59.41 -67.43
C SER A 907 -31.66 -58.74 -67.47
N ILE A 908 -30.61 -59.57 -67.54
CA ILE A 908 -29.18 -59.15 -67.46
C ILE A 908 -28.75 -58.21 -68.59
N GLY A 909 -29.49 -58.16 -69.71
CA GLY A 909 -29.21 -57.27 -70.83
C GLY A 909 -29.23 -55.77 -70.47
N LEU A 910 -29.88 -55.38 -69.37
CA LEU A 910 -30.03 -53.99 -68.94
C LEU A 910 -28.79 -53.40 -68.22
N VAL A 911 -27.81 -54.21 -67.79
CA VAL A 911 -26.75 -53.78 -66.85
C VAL A 911 -25.32 -53.90 -67.43
N LYS A 912 -25.14 -54.59 -68.57
CA LYS A 912 -23.83 -54.99 -69.09
C LYS A 912 -22.86 -53.82 -69.34
N ASP A 913 -23.30 -52.80 -70.07
CA ASP A 913 -22.40 -51.73 -70.56
C ASP A 913 -21.93 -50.80 -69.44
N TRP A 914 -22.68 -50.74 -68.34
CA TRP A 914 -22.41 -49.92 -67.16
C TRP A 914 -21.18 -50.40 -66.37
N LEU A 915 -20.86 -51.71 -66.39
CA LEU A 915 -19.78 -52.31 -65.59
C LEU A 915 -18.37 -52.04 -66.13
N MET A 916 -18.18 -52.01 -67.45
CA MET A 916 -16.85 -52.04 -68.08
C MET A 916 -16.02 -50.78 -67.82
N THR A 917 -16.67 -49.61 -67.81
CA THR A 917 -15.98 -48.30 -67.76
C THR A 917 -15.28 -48.03 -66.43
N ARG A 918 -15.80 -48.56 -65.31
CA ARG A 918 -15.32 -48.20 -63.96
C ARG A 918 -13.95 -48.80 -63.60
N ILE A 919 -13.54 -49.89 -64.25
CA ILE A 919 -12.33 -50.64 -63.88
C ILE A 919 -11.04 -49.93 -64.36
N ALA A 920 -11.10 -49.15 -65.44
CA ALA A 920 -9.92 -48.50 -66.02
C ALA A 920 -9.34 -47.41 -65.10
N GLN A 921 -10.21 -46.53 -64.59
CA GLN A 921 -9.86 -45.31 -63.84
C GLN A 921 -8.99 -45.59 -62.60
N SER A 922 -9.24 -46.69 -61.89
CA SER A 922 -8.57 -47.01 -60.61
C SER A 922 -7.08 -47.38 -60.73
N ARG A 923 -6.54 -47.55 -61.95
CA ARG A 923 -5.14 -47.94 -62.15
C ARG A 923 -4.18 -46.76 -62.18
N ASP A 924 -4.60 -45.64 -62.76
CA ASP A 924 -3.71 -44.50 -63.03
C ASP A 924 -3.29 -43.76 -61.73
N GLU A 925 -4.12 -43.82 -60.69
CA GLU A 925 -3.90 -43.18 -59.38
C GLU A 925 -2.72 -43.81 -58.60
N ILE A 926 -2.38 -45.07 -58.85
CA ILE A 926 -1.35 -45.81 -58.08
C ILE A 926 0.08 -45.43 -58.51
N ASP A 927 0.25 -45.01 -59.77
CA ASP A 927 1.57 -44.74 -60.37
C ASP A 927 2.15 -43.37 -59.99
N THR A 928 1.32 -42.43 -59.53
CA THR A 928 1.77 -41.08 -59.13
C THR A 928 2.50 -41.09 -57.80
N ASP A 929 1.97 -41.78 -56.80
CA ASP A 929 2.43 -41.73 -55.41
C ASP A 929 3.84 -42.28 -55.23
N GLN A 930 4.19 -43.32 -56.01
CA GLN A 930 5.50 -43.96 -55.98
C GLN A 930 6.65 -43.00 -56.33
N ARG A 931 6.39 -41.96 -57.13
CA ARG A 931 7.42 -41.01 -57.59
C ARG A 931 7.86 -40.05 -56.48
N LEU A 932 6.92 -39.61 -55.64
CA LEU A 932 7.17 -38.65 -54.55
C LEU A 932 8.02 -39.24 -53.41
N ILE A 933 7.90 -40.54 -53.14
CA ILE A 933 8.65 -41.21 -52.06
C ILE A 933 10.16 -41.20 -52.31
N ASN A 934 10.59 -41.21 -53.58
CA ASN A 934 12.00 -41.33 -53.94
C ASN A 934 12.80 -40.02 -53.80
N SER A 935 12.16 -38.86 -53.97
CA SER A 935 12.85 -37.56 -53.85
C SER A 935 13.27 -37.26 -52.40
N TYR A 936 12.34 -37.37 -51.45
CA TYR A 936 12.59 -37.05 -50.03
C TYR A 936 13.71 -37.89 -49.39
N ARG A 937 13.92 -39.12 -49.86
CA ARG A 937 15.01 -40.00 -49.37
C ARG A 937 16.40 -39.48 -49.75
N ALA A 938 16.54 -38.87 -50.93
CA ALA A 938 17.82 -38.35 -51.40
C ALA A 938 18.28 -37.13 -50.59
N GLU A 939 17.38 -36.18 -50.34
CA GLU A 939 17.67 -34.96 -49.57
C GLU A 939 18.14 -35.29 -48.14
N THR A 940 17.47 -36.23 -47.48
CA THR A 940 17.79 -36.64 -46.09
C THR A 940 19.24 -37.12 -45.95
N GLN A 941 19.76 -37.89 -46.91
CA GLN A 941 21.15 -38.37 -46.89
C GLN A 941 22.17 -37.24 -47.01
N THR A 942 21.89 -36.18 -47.78
CA THR A 942 22.80 -35.03 -47.92
C THR A 942 22.94 -34.26 -46.60
N LYS A 943 21.87 -34.16 -45.81
CA LYS A 943 21.85 -33.41 -44.56
C LYS A 943 22.61 -34.11 -43.42
N LEU A 944 22.58 -35.44 -43.37
CA LEU A 944 23.33 -36.20 -42.38
C LEU A 944 24.85 -36.01 -42.53
N ARG A 945 25.37 -36.06 -43.77
CA ARG A 945 26.80 -35.81 -44.04
C ARG A 945 27.25 -34.42 -43.59
N GLN A 946 26.40 -33.40 -43.79
CA GLN A 946 26.69 -32.03 -43.33
C GLN A 946 26.80 -31.91 -41.80
N ILE A 947 26.14 -32.79 -41.04
CA ILE A 947 26.23 -32.81 -39.57
C ILE A 947 27.53 -33.47 -39.13
N GLU A 948 27.88 -34.62 -39.71
CA GLU A 948 29.13 -35.34 -39.43
C GLU A 948 30.36 -34.42 -39.64
N GLU A 949 30.42 -33.70 -40.77
CA GLU A 949 31.53 -32.79 -41.08
C GLU A 949 31.68 -31.59 -40.11
N LEU A 950 30.62 -31.20 -39.41
CA LEU A 950 30.63 -30.09 -38.45
C LEU A 950 30.86 -30.54 -37.00
N SER A 951 30.77 -31.84 -36.71
CA SER A 951 30.90 -32.38 -35.34
C SER A 951 32.31 -32.80 -34.93
N ASP A 952 33.22 -33.04 -35.88
CA ASP A 952 34.58 -33.52 -35.60
C ASP A 952 35.51 -32.38 -35.13
N PRO A 953 36.02 -32.38 -33.87
CA PRO A 953 36.90 -31.33 -33.37
C PRO A 953 38.33 -31.40 -33.94
N ASP A 954 38.77 -32.58 -34.39
CA ASP A 954 40.14 -32.83 -34.87
C ASP A 954 40.35 -32.43 -36.35
N ARG A 955 39.29 -32.04 -37.07
CA ARG A 955 39.36 -31.65 -38.48
C ARG A 955 39.47 -30.12 -38.61
N PRO A 956 40.65 -29.54 -38.94
CA PRO A 956 40.81 -28.10 -39.01
C PRO A 956 39.97 -27.48 -40.13
N HIS A 957 39.06 -26.59 -39.78
CA HIS A 957 38.21 -25.88 -40.73
C HIS A 957 38.90 -24.61 -41.26
N VAL A 958 39.03 -24.47 -42.59
CA VAL A 958 39.75 -23.35 -43.21
C VAL A 958 38.79 -22.24 -43.64
N PHE A 959 38.84 -21.10 -42.93
CA PHE A 959 38.06 -19.91 -43.27
C PHE A 959 38.74 -19.10 -44.37
N HIS A 960 38.12 -19.07 -45.55
CA HIS A 960 38.60 -18.30 -46.72
C HIS A 960 37.97 -16.89 -46.83
N VAL A 961 37.20 -16.47 -45.82
CA VAL A 961 36.42 -15.23 -45.85
C VAL A 961 37.31 -14.05 -45.46
N THR A 962 37.43 -13.07 -46.35
CA THR A 962 38.28 -11.87 -46.21
C THR A 962 37.51 -10.59 -45.85
N GLN A 963 36.18 -10.68 -45.72
CA GLN A 963 35.28 -9.56 -45.45
C GLN A 963 34.43 -9.81 -44.20
N CYS A 964 34.18 -8.77 -43.41
CA CYS A 964 33.36 -8.85 -42.22
C CYS A 964 31.86 -8.92 -42.57
N ALA A 965 31.15 -9.93 -42.09
CA ALA A 965 29.75 -10.15 -42.42
C ALA A 965 28.77 -9.10 -41.82
N ALA A 966 29.25 -8.18 -40.96
CA ALA A 966 28.46 -7.08 -40.42
C ALA A 966 28.68 -5.75 -41.17
N CYS A 967 29.93 -5.36 -41.44
CA CYS A 967 30.26 -4.06 -42.05
C CYS A 967 30.73 -4.14 -43.52
N GLN A 968 30.91 -5.36 -44.06
CA GLN A 968 31.48 -5.67 -45.39
C GLN A 968 32.89 -5.10 -45.68
N GLY A 969 33.52 -4.45 -44.71
CA GLY A 969 34.92 -4.06 -44.76
C GLY A 969 35.86 -5.27 -44.73
N GLN A 970 37.07 -5.09 -45.25
CA GLN A 970 38.15 -6.08 -45.20
C GLN A 970 38.49 -6.44 -43.75
N LEU A 971 38.72 -7.73 -43.46
CA LEU A 971 38.96 -8.21 -42.10
C LEU A 971 40.35 -7.79 -41.59
N ASP A 972 40.35 -6.94 -40.58
CA ASP A 972 41.53 -6.51 -39.82
C ASP A 972 41.64 -7.29 -38.52
N LEU A 973 42.86 -7.55 -38.06
CA LEU A 973 43.13 -8.23 -36.79
C LEU A 973 42.85 -7.27 -35.61
N PRO A 974 42.18 -7.71 -34.52
CA PRO A 974 41.66 -9.05 -34.27
C PRO A 974 40.27 -9.33 -34.91
N SER A 975 40.14 -10.53 -35.49
CA SER A 975 38.91 -11.08 -36.09
C SER A 975 38.43 -12.34 -35.37
N VAL A 976 37.11 -12.56 -35.37
CA VAL A 976 36.45 -13.73 -34.81
C VAL A 976 35.75 -14.49 -35.95
N HIS A 977 35.93 -15.81 -35.98
CA HIS A 977 35.40 -16.71 -37.00
C HIS A 977 34.49 -17.76 -36.36
N PHE A 978 33.24 -17.84 -36.82
CA PHE A 978 32.28 -18.87 -36.37
C PHE A 978 32.29 -20.07 -37.32
N MET A 979 32.07 -21.28 -36.80
CA MET A 979 32.01 -22.53 -37.59
C MET A 979 30.92 -22.56 -38.67
N CYS A 980 29.98 -21.62 -38.66
CA CYS A 980 29.05 -21.36 -39.76
C CYS A 980 29.68 -20.60 -40.95
N ASN A 981 31.02 -20.46 -40.99
CA ASN A 981 31.82 -19.69 -41.95
C ASN A 981 31.60 -18.17 -41.96
N HIS A 982 30.86 -17.61 -41.01
CA HIS A 982 30.71 -16.16 -40.86
C HIS A 982 31.86 -15.58 -40.01
N SER A 983 32.45 -14.49 -40.50
CA SER A 983 33.65 -13.86 -39.93
C SER A 983 33.38 -12.39 -39.65
N TYR A 984 33.89 -11.88 -38.53
CA TYR A 984 33.62 -10.52 -38.05
C TYR A 984 34.89 -9.87 -37.45
N HIS A 985 34.99 -8.54 -37.51
CA HIS A 985 35.93 -7.80 -36.66
C HIS A 985 35.49 -7.88 -35.19
N GLN A 986 36.42 -7.93 -34.23
CA GLN A 986 36.07 -7.88 -32.82
C GLN A 986 35.27 -6.61 -32.45
N ARG A 987 35.48 -5.49 -33.15
CA ARG A 987 34.72 -4.24 -32.97
C ARG A 987 33.29 -4.26 -33.54
N CYS A 988 32.98 -5.22 -34.41
CA CYS A 988 31.67 -5.36 -35.04
C CYS A 988 30.80 -6.43 -34.35
N LEU A 989 31.38 -7.18 -33.41
CA LEU A 989 30.67 -7.91 -32.37
C LEU A 989 30.44 -6.95 -31.19
N GLY A 990 29.22 -6.96 -30.64
CA GLY A 990 28.96 -6.41 -29.30
C GLY A 990 29.27 -7.45 -28.23
N ASP A 991 28.76 -7.26 -27.00
CA ASP A 991 29.00 -8.13 -25.82
C ASP A 991 28.42 -9.57 -25.91
N HIS A 992 28.21 -10.09 -27.12
CA HIS A 992 27.68 -11.43 -27.41
C HIS A 992 28.74 -12.29 -28.13
N ASP A 993 29.79 -12.66 -27.41
CA ASP A 993 30.94 -13.41 -27.95
C ASP A 993 30.61 -14.88 -28.37
N THR A 994 29.41 -15.39 -28.12
CA THR A 994 29.11 -16.84 -28.18
C THR A 994 28.25 -17.33 -29.36
N GLU A 995 27.52 -16.48 -30.09
CA GLU A 995 26.68 -16.90 -31.24
C GLU A 995 26.86 -15.98 -32.46
N CYS A 996 26.85 -16.55 -33.67
CA CYS A 996 26.85 -15.77 -34.91
C CYS A 996 25.49 -15.07 -35.11
N PRO A 997 25.43 -13.73 -35.25
CA PRO A 997 24.16 -13.00 -35.29
C PRO A 997 23.28 -13.30 -36.54
N GLN A 998 23.87 -13.70 -37.67
CA GLN A 998 23.09 -14.11 -38.85
C GLN A 998 22.45 -15.49 -38.66
N CYS A 999 23.22 -16.47 -38.21
CA CYS A 999 22.73 -17.82 -37.97
C CYS A 999 21.80 -17.89 -36.76
N ALA A 1000 22.03 -17.10 -35.71
CA ALA A 1000 21.16 -17.02 -34.54
C ALA A 1000 19.71 -16.66 -34.91
N ARG A 1001 19.49 -15.78 -35.91
CA ARG A 1001 18.13 -15.48 -36.40
C ARG A 1001 17.46 -16.67 -37.09
N GLN A 1002 18.18 -17.37 -37.97
CA GLN A 1002 17.64 -18.52 -38.71
C GLN A 1002 17.41 -19.74 -37.79
N HIS A 1003 18.38 -20.04 -36.93
CA HIS A 1003 18.22 -21.06 -35.90
C HIS A 1003 17.21 -20.66 -34.83
N GLY A 1004 16.99 -19.36 -34.57
CA GLY A 1004 15.91 -18.86 -33.73
C GLY A 1004 14.54 -19.35 -34.18
N VAL A 1005 14.20 -19.19 -35.46
CA VAL A 1005 12.95 -19.70 -36.04
C VAL A 1005 12.84 -21.23 -35.90
N LEU A 1006 13.93 -21.97 -36.14
CA LEU A 1006 13.93 -23.43 -35.97
C LEU A 1006 13.83 -23.87 -34.49
N ARG A 1007 14.43 -23.12 -33.56
CA ARG A 1007 14.31 -23.30 -32.11
C ARG A 1007 12.87 -23.01 -31.67
N GLU A 1008 12.23 -21.97 -32.20
CA GLU A 1008 10.82 -21.65 -31.96
C GLU A 1008 9.86 -22.72 -32.51
N ILE A 1009 10.07 -23.20 -33.74
CA ILE A 1009 9.28 -24.31 -34.32
C ILE A 1009 9.45 -25.57 -33.46
N ARG A 1010 10.68 -25.93 -33.05
CA ARG A 1010 10.89 -27.06 -32.13
C ARG A 1010 10.23 -26.83 -30.76
N ARG A 1011 10.27 -25.61 -30.22
CA ARG A 1011 9.60 -25.26 -28.96
C ARG A 1011 8.07 -25.32 -29.08
N ASN A 1012 7.51 -24.97 -30.23
CA ASN A 1012 6.08 -25.09 -30.50
C ASN A 1012 5.68 -26.56 -30.68
N ASN A 1013 6.46 -27.34 -31.42
CA ASN A 1013 6.24 -28.78 -31.56
C ASN A 1013 6.37 -29.52 -30.22
N ALA A 1014 7.29 -29.11 -29.34
CA ALA A 1014 7.40 -29.64 -27.98
C ALA A 1014 6.15 -29.30 -27.13
N ARG A 1015 5.69 -28.04 -27.15
CA ARG A 1015 4.42 -27.64 -26.51
C ARG A 1015 3.20 -28.39 -27.05
N LEU A 1016 3.20 -28.73 -28.34
CA LEU A 1016 2.16 -29.54 -28.97
C LEU A 1016 2.29 -31.04 -28.62
N ALA A 1017 3.51 -31.53 -28.38
CA ALA A 1017 3.73 -32.89 -27.88
C ALA A 1017 3.17 -33.09 -26.47
N ASP A 1018 3.17 -32.05 -25.63
CA ASP A 1018 2.47 -32.09 -24.33
C ASP A 1018 0.93 -32.20 -24.51
N GLN A 1019 0.37 -31.61 -25.58
CA GLN A 1019 -1.06 -31.49 -25.85
C GLN A 1019 -1.66 -32.68 -26.63
N HIS A 1020 -1.67 -33.85 -26.00
CA HIS A 1020 -2.14 -35.11 -26.58
C HIS A 1020 -3.60 -35.07 -27.09
N ASP A 1021 -4.49 -34.32 -26.43
CA ASP A 1021 -5.92 -34.27 -26.78
C ASP A 1021 -6.17 -33.65 -28.17
N VAL A 1022 -5.39 -32.63 -28.55
CA VAL A 1022 -5.50 -31.96 -29.86
C VAL A 1022 -5.13 -32.91 -30.98
N PHE A 1023 -4.06 -33.69 -30.78
CA PHE A 1023 -3.67 -34.75 -31.71
C PHE A 1023 -4.75 -35.85 -31.82
N LEU A 1024 -5.38 -36.23 -30.71
CA LEU A 1024 -6.48 -37.20 -30.75
C LEU A 1024 -7.72 -36.68 -31.50
N SER A 1025 -8.00 -35.37 -31.50
CA SER A 1025 -9.01 -34.78 -32.40
C SER A 1025 -8.57 -34.80 -33.87
N GLU A 1026 -7.34 -34.37 -34.18
CA GLU A 1026 -6.80 -34.43 -35.56
C GLU A 1026 -6.87 -35.87 -36.12
N VAL A 1027 -6.61 -36.89 -35.30
CA VAL A 1027 -6.67 -38.30 -35.69
C VAL A 1027 -8.11 -38.81 -35.89
N ARG A 1028 -9.12 -38.28 -35.18
CA ARG A 1028 -10.53 -38.64 -35.45
C ARG A 1028 -11.02 -38.11 -36.80
N GLU A 1029 -10.54 -36.95 -37.21
CA GLU A 1029 -10.96 -36.30 -38.46
C GLU A 1029 -10.10 -36.73 -39.66
N GLY A 1030 -8.77 -36.70 -39.51
CA GLY A 1030 -7.80 -36.99 -40.57
C GLY A 1030 -7.26 -38.42 -40.60
N GLY A 1031 -7.67 -39.28 -39.64
CA GLY A 1031 -7.34 -40.71 -39.61
C GLY A 1031 -5.83 -40.98 -39.74
N PHE A 1032 -5.48 -41.83 -40.71
CA PHE A 1032 -4.09 -42.22 -40.97
C PHE A 1032 -3.21 -41.05 -41.45
N GLY A 1033 -3.78 -40.07 -42.15
CA GLY A 1033 -3.05 -38.88 -42.61
C GLY A 1033 -2.56 -38.01 -41.45
N ALA A 1034 -3.43 -37.79 -40.46
CA ALA A 1034 -3.08 -37.08 -39.22
C ALA A 1034 -2.04 -37.85 -38.39
N LEU A 1035 -2.17 -39.18 -38.26
CA LEU A 1035 -1.16 -40.02 -37.60
C LEU A 1035 0.23 -39.89 -38.24
N ALA A 1036 0.31 -39.95 -39.57
CA ALA A 1036 1.57 -39.80 -40.30
C ALA A 1036 2.18 -38.40 -40.13
N ALA A 1037 1.36 -37.34 -40.16
CA ALA A 1037 1.80 -35.97 -39.92
C ALA A 1037 2.30 -35.75 -38.47
N GLY A 1038 1.60 -36.29 -37.47
CA GLY A 1038 2.01 -36.21 -36.06
C GLY A 1038 3.33 -36.93 -35.79
N PHE A 1039 3.54 -38.10 -36.40
CA PHE A 1039 4.82 -38.80 -36.36
C PHE A 1039 5.95 -37.94 -36.97
N GLY A 1040 5.73 -37.35 -38.14
CA GLY A 1040 6.70 -36.46 -38.79
C GLY A 1040 7.03 -35.18 -38.01
N ARG A 1041 6.09 -34.67 -37.19
CA ARG A 1041 6.32 -33.53 -36.28
C ARG A 1041 7.11 -33.89 -35.02
N GLY A 1042 7.27 -35.19 -34.72
CA GLY A 1042 8.03 -35.69 -33.57
C GLY A 1042 7.24 -35.81 -32.26
N LEU A 1043 5.91 -35.65 -32.26
CA LEU A 1043 5.09 -35.76 -31.04
C LEU A 1043 5.19 -37.13 -30.36
N LEU A 1044 5.54 -38.17 -31.11
CA LEU A 1044 5.63 -39.56 -30.62
C LEU A 1044 7.04 -39.95 -30.13
N ASN A 1045 7.99 -39.01 -30.12
CA ASN A 1045 9.34 -39.24 -29.58
C ASN A 1045 9.35 -38.99 -28.07
N VAL A 1046 9.20 -40.05 -27.28
CA VAL A 1046 9.26 -39.99 -25.81
C VAL A 1046 10.59 -39.40 -25.35
N SER A 1047 10.53 -38.37 -24.50
CA SER A 1047 11.69 -37.68 -23.94
C SER A 1047 12.56 -38.63 -23.10
N ARG A 1048 13.84 -38.79 -23.45
CA ARG A 1048 14.85 -39.39 -22.55
C ARG A 1048 15.03 -38.49 -21.33
N ALA A 1049 14.68 -39.00 -20.15
CA ALA A 1049 14.67 -38.24 -18.90
C ALA A 1049 16.03 -38.16 -18.19
N GLU A 1050 17.15 -38.23 -18.91
CA GLU A 1050 18.50 -38.37 -18.31
C GLU A 1050 19.28 -37.04 -18.22
N ASP A 1051 18.88 -35.98 -18.94
CA ASP A 1051 19.66 -34.72 -19.06
C ASP A 1051 19.27 -33.61 -18.03
N ILE A 1052 18.69 -33.97 -16.87
CA ILE A 1052 18.35 -33.01 -15.79
C ILE A 1052 19.37 -33.02 -14.63
N SER A 1053 20.44 -33.81 -14.74
CA SER A 1053 21.56 -33.80 -13.77
C SER A 1053 22.94 -33.91 -14.42
N ALA A 1054 23.45 -32.77 -14.90
CA ALA A 1054 24.86 -32.53 -15.22
C ALA A 1054 25.19 -31.05 -14.96
#